data_AF-A0A1X9YER3-F1
#
_entry.id   AF-A0A1X9YER3-F1
#
_cell.length_a   1.000
_cell.length_b   1.000
_cell.length_c   1.000
_cell.angle_alpha   90.00
_cell.angle_beta   90.00
_cell.angle_gamma   90.00
#
_symmetry.space_group_name_H-M   'P 1'
#
loop_
_entity.id
_entity.type
_entity.pdbx_description
1 polymer ?
#
loop_
_entity_poly.entity_id
_entity_poly.type
_entity_poly.pdbx_seq_one_letter_code
_entity_poly.pdbx_strand_id
1 'polypeptide(L)'
;MINIIRGRNRKIANIIITIAVLLSVALLTRAYANTIAIGQNIVLTGKFRVMDANLTTGIGMQEANATGVVVGGPVKKGNQRWWRVDFGQGIDGWVVESLLSAAGKPSIAVTLTGTPTTIAPGESSTLAWTSQSATSCTASGDASFSGSRLLSGTVAVSPGQTTTYQIQCASASGSGTASVTINVTATGGPAVALTAMPSTIAPGGSSVLAWSAPNATSCTAAGDATFSGARPAMGSMTVQPAQSTAYALTCMIGGTSQTATATITVGAVASGGATAFTNPDNGDVPDRAKHPIAFPTAIGFGKNTSVRSKDAVVYKINSLEDVAAPGDGKITYRECALALAVTTPYAIPAGRPRYCVFDVAGAIVMQSSAFITTPKIYIAGQTSPGGIEFRLGDQYNPVDSLIDTRRGGNDMILRHVRTRTGPHVGRTSENGDPIRMSGTNNQILDHVSTMFGTDESLDMACTNCTVQWSIIGPNICRNAGHTSALHCKTFFLKPASNVTVAHNLSQHGEQRGLNIAVGTNPAATGNKGQADIINNVFYDFIAETGLLSNQFGNIYANYIGNVALRGPRYNASDGNYLIGFYSNGGSRMPFGFSVYASGNVTPRTRIAGQFGSTVTDPFTTAGGFITHVDPATVCGLTTAGSLDCARYGLAVMQNVSPVVQPGGAGTSFEPWQVTTAERAMLGVLAYAGADLCLNGPCRDNVDAMYVEDVRTCDATPYLFASNWPSSLAEAGGWARLTAQAALPDSDNDGMPDSWERRFKNTNPLVWDANDDKDGDGYPNIEEYLSSLAQDDVRYSGFIGSATGRLPAYNCGRPMY
;
A
#
# COMPACT_ATOMS: atom_id res chain seq x y z
N MET A 1 -4.85 -38.52 56.65
CA MET A 1 -6.23 -38.47 57.19
C MET A 1 -7.14 -39.18 56.21
N ILE A 2 -8.01 -40.08 56.69
CA ILE A 2 -8.91 -40.91 55.89
C ILE A 2 -10.34 -40.69 56.41
N ASN A 3 -11.34 -40.94 55.55
CA ASN A 3 -12.78 -40.60 55.68
C ASN A 3 -13.05 -39.12 55.29
N ILE A 4 -14.09 -38.78 54.52
CA ILE A 4 -15.35 -39.47 54.21
C ILE A 4 -15.66 -39.39 52.69
N ILE A 5 -16.29 -40.45 52.15
CA ILE A 5 -17.32 -40.50 51.08
C ILE A 5 -17.24 -41.88 50.41
N ARG A 6 -18.17 -42.78 50.80
CA ARG A 6 -18.50 -43.98 50.03
C ARG A 6 -19.63 -43.63 49.07
N GLY A 7 -19.48 -43.94 47.78
CA GLY A 7 -20.62 -44.01 46.85
C GLY A 7 -20.34 -43.46 45.46
N ARG A 8 -20.42 -44.34 44.45
CA ARG A 8 -20.55 -44.03 43.01
C ARG A 8 -19.50 -43.09 42.39
N ASN A 9 -18.33 -43.66 42.03
CA ASN A 9 -17.85 -43.69 40.63
C ASN A 9 -16.49 -44.40 40.47
N ARG A 10 -16.49 -45.75 40.42
CA ARG A 10 -15.27 -46.55 40.18
C ARG A 10 -14.55 -46.22 38.86
N LYS A 11 -15.26 -45.70 37.83
CA LYS A 11 -14.65 -45.26 36.57
C LYS A 11 -13.73 -44.03 36.74
N ILE A 12 -14.12 -43.06 37.57
CA ILE A 12 -13.33 -41.84 37.80
C ILE A 12 -12.09 -42.17 38.64
N ALA A 13 -12.23 -43.01 39.66
CA ALA A 13 -11.09 -43.49 40.46
C ALA A 13 -10.03 -44.20 39.60
N ASN A 14 -10.45 -45.10 38.69
CA ASN A 14 -9.52 -45.77 37.79
C ASN A 14 -8.85 -44.81 36.80
N ILE A 15 -9.56 -43.81 36.27
CA ILE A 15 -8.96 -42.79 35.38
C ILE A 15 -7.91 -41.95 36.14
N ILE A 16 -8.22 -41.52 37.36
CA ILE A 16 -7.27 -40.75 38.20
C ILE A 16 -6.04 -41.61 38.56
N ILE A 17 -6.22 -42.89 38.89
CA ILE A 17 -5.10 -43.81 39.16
C ILE A 17 -4.27 -44.04 37.90
N THR A 18 -4.87 -44.25 36.72
CA THR A 18 -4.13 -44.42 35.46
C THR A 18 -3.36 -43.15 35.06
N ILE A 19 -3.95 -41.96 35.25
CA ILE A 19 -3.26 -40.68 35.00
C ILE A 19 -2.12 -40.46 36.02
N ALA A 20 -2.31 -40.79 37.29
CA ALA A 20 -1.26 -40.70 38.31
C ALA A 20 -0.11 -41.68 38.05
N VAL A 21 -0.40 -42.90 37.61
CA VAL A 21 0.61 -43.89 37.21
C VAL A 21 1.35 -43.44 35.95
N LEU A 22 0.67 -42.91 34.94
CA LEU A 22 1.32 -42.36 33.73
C LEU A 22 2.19 -41.12 34.04
N LEU A 23 1.74 -40.21 34.93
CA LEU A 23 2.57 -39.08 35.37
C LEU A 23 3.81 -39.55 36.15
N SER A 24 3.66 -40.52 37.05
CA SER A 24 4.79 -41.03 37.84
C SER A 24 5.82 -41.79 36.99
N VAL A 25 5.40 -42.56 35.98
CA VAL A 25 6.32 -43.23 35.03
C VAL A 25 7.05 -42.22 34.13
N ALA A 26 6.39 -41.12 33.73
CA ALA A 26 7.02 -40.03 33.00
C ALA A 26 8.01 -39.19 33.85
N LEU A 27 7.79 -39.10 35.16
CA LEU A 27 8.66 -38.40 36.11
C LEU A 27 9.85 -39.25 36.58
N LEU A 28 9.71 -40.58 36.68
CA LEU A 28 10.79 -41.49 37.11
C LEU A 28 11.81 -41.85 36.01
N THR A 29 11.48 -41.62 34.73
CA THR A 29 12.39 -41.89 33.59
C THR A 29 13.32 -40.72 33.22
N ARG A 30 13.15 -39.53 33.81
CA ARG A 30 14.05 -38.37 33.60
C ARG A 30 15.22 -38.27 34.61
N ALA A 31 15.27 -39.11 35.63
CA ALA A 31 16.20 -38.96 36.75
C ALA A 31 17.60 -39.61 36.56
N TYR A 32 17.83 -40.37 35.48
CA TYR A 32 19.08 -41.11 35.26
C TYR A 32 19.58 -41.07 33.79
N ALA A 33 19.88 -39.87 33.29
CA ALA A 33 20.57 -39.69 32.00
C ALA A 33 21.32 -38.35 31.83
N ASN A 34 22.01 -37.87 32.89
CA ASN A 34 22.95 -36.73 32.80
C ASN A 34 24.33 -37.13 33.36
N THR A 35 24.97 -38.10 32.71
CA THR A 35 26.40 -38.37 32.93
C THR A 35 27.22 -37.30 32.22
N ILE A 36 28.05 -36.58 32.97
CA ILE A 36 29.03 -35.66 32.39
C ILE A 36 30.08 -36.46 31.61
N ALA A 37 30.53 -35.93 30.47
CA ALA A 37 31.55 -36.53 29.61
C ALA A 37 32.62 -35.53 29.18
N ILE A 38 33.82 -36.02 28.82
CA ILE A 38 34.86 -35.20 28.18
C ILE A 38 34.35 -34.71 26.81
N GLY A 39 34.59 -33.44 26.50
CA GLY A 39 34.08 -32.73 25.32
C GLY A 39 32.68 -32.12 25.53
N GLN A 40 32.05 -32.28 26.69
CA GLN A 40 30.73 -31.73 26.96
C GLN A 40 30.79 -30.28 27.41
N ASN A 41 29.92 -29.45 26.81
CA ASN A 41 29.65 -28.09 27.30
C ASN A 41 28.88 -28.16 28.63
N ILE A 42 29.36 -27.44 29.64
CA ILE A 42 28.74 -27.34 30.96
C ILE A 42 28.50 -25.88 31.37
N VAL A 43 27.67 -25.71 32.39
CA VAL A 43 27.42 -24.45 33.11
C VAL A 43 27.70 -24.68 34.59
N LEU A 44 28.44 -23.77 35.21
CA LEU A 44 28.69 -23.78 36.65
C LEU A 44 27.46 -23.25 37.41
N THR A 45 26.84 -24.08 38.25
CA THR A 45 25.53 -23.77 38.89
C THR A 45 25.62 -22.83 40.11
N GLY A 46 26.83 -22.45 40.54
CA GLY A 46 27.07 -21.49 41.62
C GLY A 46 28.54 -21.08 41.69
N LYS A 47 28.86 -19.94 42.31
CA LYS A 47 30.26 -19.48 42.42
C LYS A 47 31.13 -20.55 43.07
N PHE A 48 32.29 -20.85 42.49
CA PHE A 48 33.16 -21.93 42.98
C PHE A 48 34.64 -21.54 42.98
N ARG A 49 35.39 -22.09 43.95
CA ARG A 49 36.85 -21.96 43.98
C ARG A 49 37.47 -23.11 43.19
N VAL A 50 37.89 -22.81 41.96
CA VAL A 50 38.52 -23.77 41.04
C VAL A 50 39.82 -24.29 41.65
N MET A 51 40.08 -25.59 41.51
CA MET A 51 41.20 -26.29 42.16
C MET A 51 42.35 -26.61 41.18
N ASP A 52 43.56 -26.69 41.72
CA ASP A 52 44.77 -27.17 41.05
C ASP A 52 44.69 -28.64 40.59
N ALA A 53 45.68 -29.07 39.79
CA ALA A 53 45.73 -30.43 39.24
C ALA A 53 45.77 -31.55 40.30
N ASN A 54 46.23 -31.24 41.51
CA ASN A 54 46.33 -32.18 42.63
C ASN A 54 45.09 -32.15 43.55
N LEU A 55 44.10 -31.28 43.26
CA LEU A 55 42.90 -31.03 44.06
C LEU A 55 43.24 -30.65 45.52
N THR A 56 44.34 -29.93 45.72
CA THR A 56 44.92 -29.53 47.02
C THR A 56 44.77 -28.05 47.30
N THR A 57 44.92 -27.20 46.29
CA THR A 57 44.93 -25.74 46.44
C THR A 57 43.93 -25.10 45.48
N GLY A 58 43.15 -24.14 45.98
CA GLY A 58 42.23 -23.37 45.15
C GLY A 58 42.94 -22.23 44.41
N ILE A 59 43.00 -22.32 43.09
CA ILE A 59 43.76 -21.43 42.20
C ILE A 59 43.02 -20.14 41.83
N GLY A 60 41.69 -20.08 42.04
CA GLY A 60 40.93 -18.85 41.93
C GLY A 60 39.42 -19.06 42.03
N MET A 61 38.65 -17.97 41.96
CA MET A 61 37.19 -18.02 41.95
C MET A 61 36.67 -17.94 40.52
N GLN A 62 35.71 -18.80 40.19
CA GLN A 62 34.91 -18.74 38.97
C GLN A 62 33.45 -18.38 39.33
N GLU A 63 32.83 -17.57 38.48
CA GLU A 63 31.52 -16.99 38.72
C GLU A 63 30.36 -17.95 38.39
N ALA A 64 29.22 -17.75 39.05
CA ALA A 64 28.01 -18.54 38.76
C ALA A 64 27.56 -18.30 37.31
N ASN A 65 27.02 -19.33 36.66
CA ASN A 65 26.67 -19.37 35.24
C ASN A 65 27.85 -19.29 34.25
N ALA A 66 29.11 -19.34 34.71
CA ALA A 66 30.25 -19.49 33.81
C ALA A 66 30.12 -20.78 32.97
N THR A 67 30.38 -20.67 31.67
CA THR A 67 30.26 -21.77 30.70
C THR A 67 31.64 -22.26 30.27
N GLY A 68 31.75 -23.57 30.04
CA GLY A 68 33.03 -24.19 29.69
C GLY A 68 32.88 -25.59 29.11
N VAL A 69 33.98 -26.13 28.61
CA VAL A 69 34.09 -27.49 28.08
C VAL A 69 34.78 -28.38 29.12
N VAL A 70 34.25 -29.57 29.35
CA VAL A 70 34.93 -30.58 30.17
C VAL A 70 36.10 -31.16 29.37
N VAL A 71 37.33 -30.87 29.79
CA VAL A 71 38.57 -31.30 29.10
C VAL A 71 39.32 -32.43 29.81
N GLY A 72 38.81 -32.93 30.94
CA GLY A 72 39.37 -34.09 31.63
C GLY A 72 38.58 -34.53 32.87
N GLY A 73 38.87 -35.73 33.37
CA GLY A 73 38.15 -36.38 34.46
C GLY A 73 37.30 -37.59 34.01
N PRO A 74 36.50 -38.19 34.90
CA PRO A 74 36.33 -37.83 36.31
C PRO A 74 37.48 -38.36 37.16
N VAL A 75 37.97 -37.56 38.11
CA VAL A 75 38.85 -38.01 39.19
C VAL A 75 38.07 -38.03 40.50
N LYS A 76 38.19 -39.12 41.27
CA LYS A 76 37.51 -39.25 42.57
C LYS A 76 38.46 -38.88 43.70
N LYS A 77 38.07 -37.92 44.55
CA LYS A 77 38.79 -37.56 45.78
C LYS A 77 37.79 -37.47 46.92
N GLY A 78 37.94 -38.34 47.93
CA GLY A 78 36.91 -38.58 48.93
C GLY A 78 35.60 -39.08 48.30
N ASN A 79 34.46 -38.54 48.74
CA ASN A 79 33.13 -38.86 48.19
C ASN A 79 32.73 -38.00 46.98
N GLN A 80 33.62 -37.16 46.46
CA GLN A 80 33.34 -36.25 45.35
C GLN A 80 34.00 -36.70 44.04
N ARG A 81 33.29 -36.53 42.93
CA ARG A 81 33.85 -36.61 41.56
C ARG A 81 34.22 -35.21 41.10
N TRP A 82 35.38 -35.10 40.47
CA TRP A 82 35.98 -33.86 40.00
C TRP A 82 36.23 -33.94 38.50
N TRP A 83 35.96 -32.84 37.80
CA TRP A 83 36.14 -32.70 36.36
C TRP A 83 37.02 -31.47 36.08
N ARG A 84 37.92 -31.57 35.10
CA ARG A 84 38.70 -30.44 34.62
C ARG A 84 37.89 -29.72 33.55
N VAL A 85 37.64 -28.44 33.76
CA VAL A 85 36.89 -27.56 32.86
C VAL A 85 37.82 -26.48 32.31
N ASP A 86 37.69 -26.25 31.01
CA ASP A 86 38.21 -25.13 30.24
C ASP A 86 37.05 -24.14 30.08
N PHE A 87 37.09 -23.02 30.79
CA PHE A 87 36.00 -22.03 30.81
C PHE A 87 36.23 -20.98 29.73
N GLY A 88 35.19 -20.66 28.96
CA GLY A 88 35.29 -19.69 27.86
C GLY A 88 35.70 -18.28 28.29
N GLN A 89 35.59 -17.97 29.60
CA GLN A 89 36.11 -16.79 30.28
C GLN A 89 36.47 -17.14 31.74
N GLY A 90 37.56 -16.60 32.28
CA GLY A 90 37.93 -16.74 33.70
C GLY A 90 39.07 -17.73 33.94
N ILE A 91 38.92 -18.61 34.95
CA ILE A 91 39.99 -19.48 35.45
C ILE A 91 39.64 -20.95 35.22
N ASP A 92 40.49 -21.64 34.47
CA ASP A 92 40.39 -23.07 34.18
C ASP A 92 40.91 -23.94 35.31
N GLY A 93 40.40 -25.17 35.42
CA GLY A 93 40.88 -26.13 36.40
C GLY A 93 39.82 -27.10 36.86
N TRP A 94 39.97 -27.63 38.07
CA TRP A 94 39.11 -28.71 38.55
C TRP A 94 37.91 -28.19 39.37
N VAL A 95 36.74 -28.72 39.03
CA VAL A 95 35.45 -28.40 39.64
C VAL A 95 34.75 -29.68 40.09
N VAL A 96 34.04 -29.61 41.22
CA VAL A 96 33.23 -30.73 41.72
C VAL A 96 31.97 -30.91 40.88
N GLU A 97 31.68 -32.15 40.50
CA GLU A 97 30.58 -32.53 39.59
C GLU A 97 29.21 -32.01 40.03
N SER A 98 28.95 -31.92 41.34
CA SER A 98 27.67 -31.42 41.87
C SER A 98 27.39 -29.94 41.57
N LEU A 99 28.37 -29.19 41.06
CA LEU A 99 28.23 -27.80 40.62
C LEU A 99 28.26 -27.66 39.09
N LEU A 100 28.27 -28.76 38.35
CA LEU A 100 28.27 -28.77 36.88
C LEU A 100 26.92 -29.26 36.37
N SER A 101 26.25 -28.43 35.58
CA SER A 101 25.11 -28.86 34.75
C SER A 101 25.56 -28.99 33.30
N ALA A 102 25.02 -29.96 32.57
CA ALA A 102 25.10 -29.94 31.11
C ALA A 102 24.53 -28.62 30.58
N ALA A 103 25.28 -27.93 29.71
CA ALA A 103 24.71 -26.82 28.94
C ALA A 103 23.77 -27.41 27.89
N GLY A 104 22.55 -26.86 27.77
CA GLY A 104 21.67 -27.20 26.66
C GLY A 104 22.37 -26.90 25.33
N LYS A 105 22.17 -27.75 24.31
CA LYS A 105 22.61 -27.40 22.95
C LYS A 105 22.01 -26.03 22.59
N PRO A 106 22.77 -25.11 21.98
CA PRO A 106 22.24 -23.80 21.60
C PRO A 106 20.98 -23.97 20.73
N SER A 107 19.86 -23.41 21.16
CA SER A 107 18.61 -23.45 20.40
C SER A 107 18.75 -22.55 19.19
N ILE A 108 18.48 -23.09 18.00
CA ILE A 108 18.42 -22.28 16.79
C ILE A 108 17.19 -21.38 16.86
N ALA A 109 17.35 -20.09 16.55
CA ALA A 109 16.22 -19.20 16.37
C ALA A 109 15.47 -19.61 15.09
N VAL A 110 14.23 -20.07 15.24
CA VAL A 110 13.31 -20.42 14.17
C VAL A 110 12.03 -19.63 14.39
N THR A 111 11.48 -19.05 13.31
CA THR A 111 10.17 -18.42 13.31
C THR A 111 9.26 -19.13 12.32
N LEU A 112 7.97 -19.21 12.63
CA LEU A 112 6.92 -19.65 11.74
C LEU A 112 5.67 -18.81 12.06
N THR A 113 5.19 -18.06 11.08
CA THR A 113 3.95 -17.29 11.16
C THR A 113 2.96 -17.80 10.11
N GLY A 114 1.70 -17.44 10.26
CA GLY A 114 0.62 -17.78 9.32
C GLY A 114 -0.30 -16.58 9.18
N THR A 115 -0.55 -16.14 7.95
CA THR A 115 -1.36 -14.94 7.69
C THR A 115 -2.45 -15.26 6.65
N PRO A 116 -3.74 -15.14 7.01
CA PRO A 116 -4.28 -14.96 8.36
C PRO A 116 -4.13 -16.23 9.24
N THR A 117 -4.13 -16.09 10.57
CA THR A 117 -4.13 -17.22 11.53
C THR A 117 -5.51 -17.86 11.74
N THR A 118 -6.56 -17.29 11.14
CA THR A 118 -7.93 -17.80 11.18
C THR A 118 -8.53 -17.71 9.78
N ILE A 119 -9.17 -18.79 9.32
CA ILE A 119 -9.75 -18.94 7.97
C ILE A 119 -11.03 -19.79 8.02
N ALA A 120 -11.83 -19.80 6.95
CA ALA A 120 -12.87 -20.79 6.72
C ALA A 120 -12.29 -22.13 6.19
N PRO A 121 -13.05 -23.25 6.23
CA PRO A 121 -12.57 -24.55 5.76
C PRO A 121 -12.11 -24.54 4.30
N GLY A 122 -10.81 -24.80 4.06
CA GLY A 122 -10.23 -24.86 2.72
C GLY A 122 -9.85 -23.50 2.09
N GLU A 123 -10.05 -22.39 2.80
CA GLU A 123 -9.43 -21.11 2.43
C GLU A 123 -7.90 -21.15 2.60
N SER A 124 -7.18 -20.17 2.04
CA SER A 124 -5.71 -20.13 2.10
C SER A 124 -5.19 -19.29 3.25
N SER A 125 -4.28 -19.86 4.04
CA SER A 125 -3.35 -19.10 4.90
C SER A 125 -1.95 -19.17 4.31
N THR A 126 -1.19 -18.08 4.36
CA THR A 126 0.23 -18.11 3.96
C THR A 126 1.10 -18.36 5.19
N LEU A 127 1.75 -19.52 5.24
CA LEU A 127 2.80 -19.80 6.20
C LEU A 127 4.10 -19.12 5.75
N ALA A 128 4.82 -18.51 6.67
CA ALA A 128 6.14 -17.92 6.44
C ALA A 128 7.11 -18.35 7.54
N TRP A 129 8.31 -18.81 7.18
CA TRP A 129 9.32 -19.23 8.14
C TRP A 129 10.72 -18.70 7.83
N THR A 130 11.51 -18.54 8.89
CA THR A 130 12.95 -18.26 8.81
C THR A 130 13.69 -19.02 9.91
N SER A 131 14.96 -19.34 9.65
CA SER A 131 15.88 -19.90 10.64
C SER A 131 17.26 -19.26 10.51
N GLN A 132 17.95 -19.06 11.63
CA GLN A 132 19.31 -18.50 11.67
C GLN A 132 20.33 -19.57 12.02
N SER A 133 21.39 -19.73 11.22
CA SER A 133 22.47 -20.71 11.46
C SER A 133 22.03 -22.19 11.43
N ALA A 134 20.90 -22.51 10.79
CA ALA A 134 20.51 -23.88 10.45
C ALA A 134 21.16 -24.34 9.13
N THR A 135 21.33 -25.66 8.98
CA THR A 135 21.76 -26.31 7.73
C THR A 135 20.69 -27.19 7.10
N SER A 136 19.61 -27.51 7.83
CA SER A 136 18.44 -28.22 7.32
C SER A 136 17.18 -27.83 8.07
N CYS A 137 16.03 -27.85 7.40
CA CYS A 137 14.71 -27.71 8.03
C CYS A 137 13.76 -28.82 7.56
N THR A 138 12.88 -29.27 8.45
CA THR A 138 11.83 -30.26 8.20
C THR A 138 10.52 -29.73 8.76
N ALA A 139 9.49 -29.71 7.93
CA ALA A 139 8.14 -29.28 8.27
C ALA A 139 7.20 -30.45 8.56
N SER A 140 6.17 -30.19 9.35
CA SER A 140 5.01 -31.07 9.58
C SER A 140 3.73 -30.24 9.68
N GLY A 141 2.61 -30.88 9.32
CA GLY A 141 1.33 -30.22 9.06
C GLY A 141 0.51 -31.10 8.13
N ASP A 142 0.09 -30.56 6.99
CA ASP A 142 -0.60 -31.28 5.92
C ASP A 142 0.35 -31.65 4.75
N ALA A 143 -0.22 -32.11 3.62
CA ALA A 143 0.53 -32.46 2.41
C ALA A 143 1.24 -31.27 1.75
N SER A 144 0.78 -30.03 1.97
CA SER A 144 1.41 -28.80 1.44
C SER A 144 2.59 -28.34 2.31
N PHE A 145 2.57 -28.61 3.61
CA PHE A 145 3.64 -28.26 4.56
C PHE A 145 4.16 -29.45 5.38
N SER A 146 4.72 -30.46 4.68
CA SER A 146 5.42 -31.60 5.29
C SER A 146 6.71 -31.98 4.55
N GLY A 147 7.67 -32.54 5.30
CA GLY A 147 8.95 -33.02 4.79
C GLY A 147 10.03 -31.92 4.75
N SER A 148 11.12 -32.16 4.01
CA SER A 148 12.25 -31.23 3.92
C SER A 148 11.81 -29.85 3.39
N ARG A 149 12.34 -28.77 3.98
CA ARG A 149 12.09 -27.38 3.57
C ARG A 149 13.39 -26.58 3.56
N LEU A 150 13.38 -25.50 2.78
CA LEU A 150 14.45 -24.50 2.75
C LEU A 150 14.59 -23.80 4.12
N LEU A 151 15.75 -23.17 4.36
CA LEU A 151 16.06 -22.52 5.64
C LEU A 151 15.15 -21.32 5.97
N SER A 152 14.56 -20.72 4.93
CA SER A 152 13.47 -19.76 4.98
C SER A 152 12.56 -19.98 3.77
N GLY A 153 11.33 -19.48 3.84
CA GLY A 153 10.39 -19.53 2.72
C GLY A 153 8.97 -19.16 3.11
N THR A 154 8.08 -19.19 2.12
CA THR A 154 6.63 -19.09 2.30
C THR A 154 5.93 -20.23 1.57
N VAL A 155 4.75 -20.62 2.04
CA VAL A 155 3.86 -21.52 1.31
C VAL A 155 2.40 -21.20 1.63
N ALA A 156 1.53 -21.27 0.63
CA ALA A 156 0.09 -21.25 0.84
C ALA A 156 -0.38 -22.64 1.32
N VAL A 157 -1.19 -22.66 2.39
CA VAL A 157 -1.80 -23.88 2.93
C VAL A 157 -3.31 -23.69 3.03
N SER A 158 -4.07 -24.74 2.74
CA SER A 158 -5.54 -24.69 2.72
C SER A 158 -6.18 -25.81 3.54
N PRO A 159 -6.02 -25.81 4.88
CA PRO A 159 -6.54 -26.87 5.72
C PRO A 159 -8.07 -26.80 5.82
N GLY A 160 -8.73 -27.96 5.71
CA GLY A 160 -10.17 -28.09 5.92
C GLY A 160 -10.60 -28.16 7.40
N GLN A 161 -9.63 -28.20 8.34
CA GLN A 161 -9.83 -28.27 9.79
C GLN A 161 -8.68 -27.56 10.51
N THR A 162 -8.88 -27.10 11.76
CA THR A 162 -7.86 -26.38 12.53
C THR A 162 -6.57 -27.20 12.59
N THR A 163 -5.51 -26.67 11.99
CA THR A 163 -4.27 -27.40 11.73
C THR A 163 -3.09 -26.64 12.32
N THR A 164 -2.31 -27.33 13.15
CA THR A 164 -1.03 -26.82 13.65
C THR A 164 0.07 -27.22 12.69
N TYR A 165 0.74 -26.22 12.14
CA TYR A 165 1.92 -26.37 11.31
C TYR A 165 3.16 -26.15 12.18
N GLN A 166 4.18 -26.96 11.96
CA GLN A 166 5.42 -26.94 12.72
C GLN A 166 6.60 -27.06 11.78
N ILE A 167 7.69 -26.36 12.09
CA ILE A 167 8.96 -26.49 11.38
C ILE A 167 10.10 -26.61 12.38
N GLN A 168 10.90 -27.65 12.22
CA GLN A 168 12.12 -27.90 12.98
C GLN A 168 13.32 -27.65 12.08
N CYS A 169 14.27 -26.84 12.52
CA CYS A 169 15.52 -26.58 11.83
C CYS A 169 16.71 -27.01 12.69
N ALA A 170 17.75 -27.56 12.07
CA ALA A 170 18.90 -28.15 12.73
C ALA A 170 20.22 -27.75 12.06
N SER A 171 21.29 -27.80 12.83
CA SER A 171 22.68 -27.69 12.39
C SER A 171 23.56 -28.67 13.18
N ALA A 172 24.85 -28.73 12.86
CA ALA A 172 25.81 -29.51 13.65
C ALA A 172 25.91 -29.04 15.12
N SER A 173 25.59 -27.79 15.42
CA SER A 173 25.68 -27.20 16.76
C SER A 173 24.37 -27.23 17.56
N GLY A 174 23.20 -27.34 16.93
CA GLY A 174 21.93 -27.26 17.64
C GLY A 174 20.69 -27.53 16.80
N SER A 175 19.52 -27.31 17.41
CA SER A 175 18.22 -27.38 16.73
C SER A 175 17.23 -26.41 17.36
N GLY A 176 16.26 -25.95 16.58
CA GLY A 176 15.16 -25.10 17.01
C GLY A 176 13.88 -25.47 16.30
N THR A 177 12.75 -25.11 16.87
CA THR A 177 11.43 -25.48 16.34
C THR A 177 10.45 -24.33 16.55
N ALA A 178 9.65 -24.02 15.53
CA ALA A 178 8.54 -23.07 15.61
C ALA A 178 7.24 -23.74 15.17
N SER A 179 6.10 -23.24 15.66
CA SER A 179 4.77 -23.74 15.29
C SER A 179 3.75 -22.61 15.22
N VAL A 180 2.84 -22.67 14.26
CA VAL A 180 1.66 -21.79 14.17
C VAL A 180 0.42 -22.64 13.97
N THR A 181 -0.67 -22.29 14.66
CA THR A 181 -1.97 -22.91 14.44
C THR A 181 -2.81 -22.03 13.53
N ILE A 182 -3.26 -22.59 12.42
CA ILE A 182 -4.29 -21.99 11.57
C ILE A 182 -5.64 -22.49 12.08
N ASN A 183 -6.40 -21.58 12.70
CA ASN A 183 -7.73 -21.86 13.21
C ASN A 183 -8.71 -21.91 12.03
N VAL A 184 -9.30 -23.07 11.79
CA VAL A 184 -10.41 -23.18 10.85
C VAL A 184 -11.69 -22.99 11.65
N THR A 185 -12.19 -21.77 11.66
CA THR A 185 -13.51 -21.47 12.21
C THR A 185 -14.54 -21.71 11.13
N ALA A 186 -15.49 -22.63 11.38
CA ALA A 186 -16.69 -22.69 10.56
C ALA A 186 -17.41 -21.34 10.65
N THR A 187 -17.46 -20.61 9.55
CA THR A 187 -18.08 -19.29 9.45
C THR A 187 -19.59 -19.44 9.66
N GLY A 188 -20.06 -19.07 10.85
CA GLY A 188 -21.48 -19.06 11.22
C GLY A 188 -22.29 -17.93 10.60
N GLY A 189 -22.02 -17.59 9.35
CA GLY A 189 -22.88 -16.76 8.49
C GLY A 189 -23.47 -17.64 7.39
N PRO A 190 -24.65 -17.32 6.83
CA PRO A 190 -25.27 -18.19 5.84
C PRO A 190 -24.41 -18.22 4.57
N ALA A 191 -24.00 -19.41 4.15
CA ALA A 191 -23.29 -19.62 2.88
C ALA A 191 -24.21 -19.49 1.65
N VAL A 192 -25.44 -19.03 1.88
CA VAL A 192 -26.41 -18.57 0.89
C VAL A 192 -26.68 -17.10 1.22
N ALA A 193 -26.53 -16.22 0.24
CA ALA A 193 -26.93 -14.84 0.29
C ALA A 193 -28.09 -14.62 -0.70
N LEU A 194 -29.09 -13.85 -0.29
CA LEU A 194 -30.18 -13.36 -1.13
C LEU A 194 -30.45 -11.91 -0.69
N THR A 195 -30.37 -10.97 -1.62
CA THR A 195 -30.65 -9.54 -1.40
C THR A 195 -31.75 -9.08 -2.35
N ALA A 196 -32.42 -7.98 -2.01
CA ALA A 196 -33.44 -7.34 -2.83
C ALA A 196 -33.12 -5.85 -2.94
N MET A 197 -33.00 -5.32 -4.16
CA MET A 197 -32.64 -3.91 -4.39
C MET A 197 -33.55 -3.28 -5.46
N PRO A 198 -34.33 -2.24 -5.11
CA PRO A 198 -34.60 -1.75 -3.74
C PRO A 198 -35.42 -2.76 -2.92
N SER A 199 -35.26 -2.78 -1.60
CA SER A 199 -36.05 -3.64 -0.68
C SER A 199 -37.46 -3.10 -0.40
N THR A 200 -37.78 -1.91 -0.90
CA THR A 200 -39.13 -1.30 -0.84
C THR A 200 -39.48 -0.76 -2.22
N ILE A 201 -40.70 -1.01 -2.69
CA ILE A 201 -41.20 -0.55 -3.99
C ILE A 201 -42.61 0.04 -3.86
N ALA A 202 -42.93 0.98 -4.76
CA ALA A 202 -44.29 1.42 -4.98
C ALA A 202 -45.15 0.30 -5.62
N PRO A 203 -46.49 0.34 -5.52
CA PRO A 203 -47.35 -0.64 -6.20
C PRO A 203 -47.10 -0.62 -7.72
N GLY A 204 -46.76 -1.79 -8.28
CA GLY A 204 -46.38 -1.93 -9.70
C GLY A 204 -44.91 -1.64 -10.02
N GLY A 205 -44.08 -1.32 -9.02
CA GLY A 205 -42.63 -1.21 -9.18
C GLY A 205 -41.93 -2.57 -9.33
N SER A 206 -40.61 -2.53 -9.50
CA SER A 206 -39.75 -3.71 -9.62
C SER A 206 -38.58 -3.66 -8.65
N SER A 207 -38.14 -4.81 -8.19
CA SER A 207 -36.91 -4.99 -7.40
C SER A 207 -36.06 -6.09 -8.00
N VAL A 208 -34.74 -5.98 -7.88
CA VAL A 208 -33.78 -6.98 -8.34
C VAL A 208 -33.41 -7.87 -7.16
N LEU A 209 -33.74 -9.16 -7.26
CA LEU A 209 -33.22 -10.19 -6.37
C LEU A 209 -31.87 -10.67 -6.88
N ALA A 210 -30.81 -10.50 -6.07
CA ALA A 210 -29.48 -11.04 -6.36
C ALA A 210 -29.11 -12.10 -5.33
N TRP A 211 -28.49 -13.20 -5.75
CA TRP A 211 -28.11 -14.28 -4.86
C TRP A 211 -26.78 -14.94 -5.19
N SER A 212 -26.14 -15.46 -4.14
CA SER A 212 -24.89 -16.22 -4.23
C SER A 212 -24.87 -17.31 -3.17
N ALA A 213 -24.62 -18.54 -3.59
CA ALA A 213 -24.49 -19.71 -2.75
C ALA A 213 -23.23 -20.52 -3.17
N PRO A 214 -22.02 -20.03 -2.84
CA PRO A 214 -20.78 -20.70 -3.25
C PRO A 214 -20.75 -22.16 -2.76
N ASN A 215 -20.32 -23.06 -3.64
CA ASN A 215 -20.25 -24.50 -3.38
C ASN A 215 -21.60 -25.21 -3.13
N ALA A 216 -22.73 -24.60 -3.51
CA ALA A 216 -24.03 -25.27 -3.50
C ALA A 216 -24.17 -26.32 -4.61
N THR A 217 -24.62 -27.52 -4.27
CA THR A 217 -24.94 -28.61 -5.22
C THR A 217 -26.34 -28.46 -5.84
N SER A 218 -27.24 -27.73 -5.16
CA SER A 218 -28.58 -27.41 -5.64
C SER A 218 -29.14 -26.22 -4.86
N CYS A 219 -29.98 -25.40 -5.51
CA CYS A 219 -30.72 -24.32 -4.87
C CYS A 219 -32.18 -24.32 -5.34
N THR A 220 -33.10 -23.99 -4.43
CA THR A 220 -34.54 -23.86 -4.66
C THR A 220 -35.03 -22.55 -4.09
N ALA A 221 -35.64 -21.72 -4.94
CA ALA A 221 -36.27 -20.47 -4.58
C ALA A 221 -37.74 -20.68 -4.16
N ALA A 222 -38.20 -19.85 -3.23
CA ALA A 222 -39.60 -19.67 -2.87
C ALA A 222 -39.90 -18.17 -2.75
N GLY A 223 -41.08 -17.75 -3.18
CA GLY A 223 -41.44 -16.34 -3.31
C GLY A 223 -42.71 -16.24 -4.15
N ASP A 224 -42.73 -15.35 -5.14
CA ASP A 224 -43.81 -15.25 -6.12
C ASP A 224 -43.67 -16.27 -7.30
N ALA A 225 -44.55 -16.14 -8.29
CA ALA A 225 -44.52 -16.98 -9.49
C ALA A 225 -43.25 -16.81 -10.34
N THR A 226 -42.54 -15.68 -10.23
CA THR A 226 -41.30 -15.41 -10.96
C THR A 226 -40.07 -15.96 -10.23
N PHE A 227 -40.05 -15.93 -8.89
CA PHE A 227 -38.96 -16.44 -8.05
C PHE A 227 -39.36 -17.71 -7.26
N SER A 228 -39.69 -18.78 -7.99
CA SER A 228 -40.00 -20.10 -7.42
C SER A 228 -39.35 -21.25 -8.18
N GLY A 229 -39.08 -22.35 -7.46
CA GLY A 229 -38.49 -23.58 -8.01
C GLY A 229 -36.95 -23.57 -8.08
N ALA A 230 -36.37 -24.52 -8.81
CA ALA A 230 -34.92 -24.65 -8.90
C ALA A 230 -34.24 -23.38 -9.45
N ARG A 231 -33.10 -22.99 -8.87
CA ARG A 231 -32.28 -21.85 -9.32
C ARG A 231 -30.79 -22.24 -9.36
N PRO A 232 -29.97 -21.58 -10.20
CA PRO A 232 -28.52 -21.74 -10.16
C PRO A 232 -27.95 -21.24 -8.82
N ALA A 233 -26.76 -21.73 -8.46
CA ALA A 233 -26.07 -21.35 -7.22
C ALA A 233 -25.74 -19.86 -7.12
N MET A 234 -25.64 -19.14 -8.24
CA MET A 234 -25.49 -17.68 -8.29
C MET A 234 -26.41 -17.13 -9.39
N GLY A 235 -26.95 -15.94 -9.20
CA GLY A 235 -27.79 -15.31 -10.20
C GLY A 235 -28.41 -13.98 -9.75
N SER A 236 -29.15 -13.37 -10.68
CA SER A 236 -29.95 -12.17 -10.46
C SER A 236 -31.25 -12.26 -11.25
N MET A 237 -32.34 -11.69 -10.73
CA MET A 237 -33.68 -11.73 -11.33
C MET A 237 -34.52 -10.53 -10.89
N THR A 238 -35.06 -9.79 -11.85
CA THR A 238 -36.05 -8.74 -11.58
C THR A 238 -37.40 -9.38 -11.24
N VAL A 239 -38.01 -8.93 -10.14
CA VAL A 239 -39.34 -9.34 -9.66
C VAL A 239 -40.25 -8.12 -9.51
N GLN A 240 -41.56 -8.33 -9.62
CA GLN A 240 -42.59 -7.29 -9.51
C GLN A 240 -43.74 -7.76 -8.59
N PRO A 241 -43.49 -7.92 -7.28
CA PRO A 241 -44.51 -8.38 -6.36
C PRO A 241 -45.65 -7.36 -6.24
N ALA A 242 -46.90 -7.84 -6.26
CA ALA A 242 -48.09 -6.99 -6.11
C ALA A 242 -48.40 -6.61 -4.64
N GLN A 243 -47.80 -7.31 -3.68
CA GLN A 243 -47.90 -7.07 -2.24
C GLN A 243 -46.56 -7.42 -1.58
N SER A 244 -46.30 -6.92 -0.36
CA SER A 244 -45.06 -7.20 0.37
C SER A 244 -44.77 -8.70 0.42
N THR A 245 -43.67 -9.12 -0.20
CA THR A 245 -43.35 -10.53 -0.45
C THR A 245 -41.98 -10.86 0.14
N ALA A 246 -41.95 -11.90 0.97
CA ALA A 246 -40.71 -12.49 1.46
C ALA A 246 -40.25 -13.55 0.45
N TYR A 247 -39.04 -13.37 -0.07
CA TYR A 247 -38.37 -14.30 -0.95
C TYR A 247 -37.34 -15.09 -0.14
N ALA A 248 -37.21 -16.38 -0.44
CA ALA A 248 -36.29 -17.29 0.18
C ALA A 248 -35.51 -18.08 -0.87
N LEU A 249 -34.23 -18.32 -0.62
CA LEU A 249 -33.41 -19.23 -1.41
C LEU A 249 -32.82 -20.28 -0.46
N THR A 250 -33.15 -21.55 -0.70
CA THR A 250 -32.63 -22.69 0.08
C THR A 250 -31.67 -23.49 -0.77
N CYS A 251 -30.44 -23.68 -0.32
CA CYS A 251 -29.40 -24.42 -1.04
C CYS A 251 -28.79 -25.54 -0.22
N MET A 252 -28.36 -26.61 -0.89
CA MET A 252 -27.59 -27.70 -0.31
C MET A 252 -26.09 -27.42 -0.49
N ILE A 253 -25.36 -27.19 0.60
CA ILE A 253 -23.91 -26.92 0.62
C ILE A 253 -23.24 -27.95 1.52
N GLY A 254 -22.30 -28.73 0.99
CA GLY A 254 -21.60 -29.78 1.75
C GLY A 254 -22.54 -30.84 2.38
N GLY A 255 -23.69 -31.11 1.76
CA GLY A 255 -24.72 -32.00 2.30
C GLY A 255 -25.65 -31.38 3.35
N THR A 256 -25.48 -30.10 3.70
CA THR A 256 -26.32 -29.37 4.66
C THR A 256 -27.24 -28.39 3.94
N SER A 257 -28.52 -28.31 4.35
CA SER A 257 -29.47 -27.32 3.84
C SER A 257 -29.27 -25.97 4.54
N GLN A 258 -29.18 -24.89 3.78
CA GLN A 258 -29.06 -23.51 4.27
C GLN A 258 -30.04 -22.60 3.52
N THR A 259 -30.64 -21.63 4.21
CA THR A 259 -31.65 -20.73 3.62
C THR A 259 -31.31 -19.26 3.88
N ALA A 260 -31.40 -18.43 2.84
CA ALA A 260 -31.37 -16.97 2.92
C ALA A 260 -32.75 -16.39 2.59
N THR A 261 -33.05 -15.21 3.13
CA THR A 261 -34.33 -14.51 2.86
C THR A 261 -34.12 -13.03 2.60
N ALA A 262 -34.83 -12.49 1.61
CA ALA A 262 -34.96 -11.05 1.37
C ALA A 262 -36.45 -10.68 1.26
N THR A 263 -36.88 -9.62 1.94
CA THR A 263 -38.26 -9.14 1.86
C THR A 263 -38.32 -7.89 1.00
N ILE A 264 -39.21 -7.89 0.01
CA ILE A 264 -39.58 -6.69 -0.75
C ILE A 264 -40.88 -6.17 -0.17
N THR A 265 -40.85 -4.96 0.37
CA THR A 265 -42.03 -4.28 0.92
C THR A 265 -42.75 -3.54 -0.20
N VAL A 266 -44.02 -3.85 -0.43
CA VAL A 266 -44.88 -3.14 -1.37
C VAL A 266 -45.86 -2.31 -0.56
N GLY A 267 -45.69 -1.00 -0.63
CA GLY A 267 -46.55 -0.04 0.05
C GLY A 267 -46.56 1.28 -0.70
N ALA A 268 -47.33 2.23 -0.22
CA ALA A 268 -47.03 3.62 -0.56
C ALA A 268 -45.62 3.89 -0.06
N VAL A 269 -44.65 4.00 -0.97
CA VAL A 269 -43.43 4.78 -0.71
C VAL A 269 -43.96 6.09 -0.16
N ALA A 270 -43.58 6.44 1.07
CA ALA A 270 -43.97 7.72 1.64
C ALA A 270 -43.57 8.75 0.59
N SER A 271 -44.54 9.50 0.07
CA SER A 271 -44.27 10.53 -0.92
C SER A 271 -43.62 11.70 -0.17
N GLY A 272 -42.37 11.49 0.21
CA GLY A 272 -41.33 12.49 0.20
C GLY A 272 -41.23 13.01 -1.23
N GLY A 273 -42.24 13.80 -1.61
CA GLY A 273 -42.08 14.93 -2.51
C GLY A 273 -41.26 16.02 -1.83
N ALA A 274 -40.16 15.64 -1.17
CA ALA A 274 -38.92 16.35 -1.44
C ALA A 274 -38.70 16.19 -2.94
N THR A 275 -39.06 17.24 -3.68
CA THR A 275 -38.47 17.47 -4.99
C THR A 275 -36.98 17.22 -4.85
N ALA A 276 -36.38 16.34 -5.66
CA ALA A 276 -34.95 16.01 -5.60
C ALA A 276 -34.01 17.21 -5.86
N PHE A 277 -34.57 18.43 -5.96
CA PHE A 277 -33.88 19.72 -5.99
C PHE A 277 -34.58 20.84 -5.18
N THR A 278 -35.33 20.53 -4.11
CA THR A 278 -35.24 21.40 -2.94
C THR A 278 -33.94 21.07 -2.27
N ASN A 279 -32.87 21.71 -2.75
CA ASN A 279 -31.63 21.79 -2.02
C ASN A 279 -31.96 22.40 -0.64
N PRO A 280 -31.73 21.71 0.49
CA PRO A 280 -31.93 22.32 1.80
C PRO A 280 -30.91 23.43 2.06
N ASP A 281 -29.80 23.49 1.30
CA ASP A 281 -28.83 24.60 1.37
C ASP A 281 -29.57 25.95 1.25
N ASN A 282 -29.48 26.74 2.32
CA ASN A 282 -29.65 28.19 2.29
C ASN A 282 -28.59 28.91 1.40
N GLY A 283 -27.60 28.16 0.89
CA GLY A 283 -26.52 28.64 0.04
C GLY A 283 -25.26 29.03 0.79
N ASP A 284 -25.19 28.77 2.09
CA ASP A 284 -24.01 29.00 2.93
C ASP A 284 -22.96 27.92 2.63
N VAL A 285 -22.12 28.18 1.61
CA VAL A 285 -20.92 27.37 1.34
C VAL A 285 -20.04 27.38 2.60
N PRO A 286 -19.54 26.22 3.08
CA PRO A 286 -18.63 26.15 4.21
C PRO A 286 -17.49 27.16 4.08
N ASP A 287 -17.29 27.99 5.10
CA ASP A 287 -16.42 29.15 4.99
C ASP A 287 -14.96 28.71 4.84
N ARG A 288 -14.43 28.84 3.62
CA ARG A 288 -13.05 28.52 3.26
C ARG A 288 -12.02 29.32 4.06
N ALA A 289 -12.40 30.41 4.72
CA ALA A 289 -11.53 31.12 5.65
C ALA A 289 -11.26 30.33 6.95
N LYS A 290 -12.13 29.39 7.33
CA LYS A 290 -11.95 28.50 8.49
C LYS A 290 -11.05 27.31 8.16
N HIS A 291 -11.35 26.58 7.08
CA HIS A 291 -10.50 25.48 6.61
C HIS A 291 -10.12 25.58 5.11
N PRO A 292 -8.98 26.23 4.78
CA PRO A 292 -8.63 26.57 3.40
C PRO A 292 -8.08 25.42 2.56
N ILE A 293 -7.74 24.28 3.17
CA ILE A 293 -7.12 23.12 2.51
C ILE A 293 -8.11 22.01 2.14
N ALA A 294 -7.76 21.25 1.10
CA ALA A 294 -8.57 20.23 0.43
C ALA A 294 -9.02 19.10 1.36
N PHE A 295 -8.11 18.61 2.20
CA PHE A 295 -8.31 17.58 3.22
C PHE A 295 -7.17 17.72 4.26
N PRO A 296 -7.29 17.19 5.49
CA PRO A 296 -6.36 17.53 6.57
C PRO A 296 -4.88 17.17 6.30
N THR A 297 -4.61 16.13 5.50
CA THR A 297 -3.25 15.71 5.11
C THR A 297 -2.74 16.33 3.80
N ALA A 298 -3.47 17.27 3.21
CA ALA A 298 -3.09 17.92 1.95
C ALA A 298 -1.91 18.89 2.16
N ILE A 299 -0.83 18.68 1.41
CA ILE A 299 0.39 19.52 1.48
C ILE A 299 0.72 20.15 0.12
N GLY A 300 1.72 21.04 0.10
CA GLY A 300 2.22 21.61 -1.14
C GLY A 300 1.34 22.71 -1.75
N PHE A 301 1.62 23.04 -3.01
CA PHE A 301 0.91 24.11 -3.74
C PHE A 301 -0.51 23.73 -4.14
N GLY A 302 -0.80 22.43 -4.32
CA GLY A 302 -2.14 21.90 -4.58
C GLY A 302 -3.03 21.80 -3.35
N LYS A 303 -2.51 22.03 -2.12
CA LYS A 303 -3.28 21.84 -0.87
C LYS A 303 -4.56 22.66 -0.78
N ASN A 304 -4.63 23.78 -1.51
CA ASN A 304 -5.75 24.72 -1.50
C ASN A 304 -6.85 24.39 -2.53
N THR A 305 -6.72 23.27 -3.26
CA THR A 305 -7.72 22.76 -4.22
C THR A 305 -9.05 22.50 -3.50
N SER A 306 -10.19 22.82 -4.12
CA SER A 306 -11.49 22.67 -3.45
C SER A 306 -12.64 22.47 -4.43
N VAL A 307 -13.49 21.50 -4.11
CA VAL A 307 -14.68 21.11 -4.91
C VAL A 307 -15.95 21.79 -4.38
N ARG A 308 -15.93 22.24 -3.12
CA ARG A 308 -17.04 22.92 -2.41
C ARG A 308 -17.71 24.00 -3.26
N SER A 309 -19.03 23.94 -3.33
CA SER A 309 -19.90 24.92 -3.99
C SER A 309 -21.34 24.74 -3.49
N LYS A 310 -22.15 25.80 -3.49
CA LYS A 310 -23.59 25.80 -3.11
C LYS A 310 -24.51 24.97 -4.03
N ASP A 311 -23.92 24.34 -5.03
CA ASP A 311 -24.55 23.54 -6.06
C ASP A 311 -23.73 22.29 -6.39
N ALA A 312 -22.79 21.91 -5.50
CA ALA A 312 -22.07 20.66 -5.59
C ALA A 312 -23.04 19.47 -5.43
N VAL A 313 -22.79 18.40 -6.18
CA VAL A 313 -23.64 17.20 -6.23
C VAL A 313 -22.82 15.93 -6.05
N VAL A 314 -23.48 14.85 -5.62
CA VAL A 314 -22.81 13.56 -5.40
C VAL A 314 -23.29 12.54 -6.43
N TYR A 315 -22.34 12.05 -7.23
CA TYR A 315 -22.55 10.92 -8.13
C TYR A 315 -22.10 9.66 -7.40
N LYS A 316 -23.08 8.89 -6.90
CA LYS A 316 -22.85 7.58 -6.28
C LYS A 316 -22.73 6.52 -7.37
N ILE A 317 -21.52 6.37 -7.90
CA ILE A 317 -21.19 5.46 -9.00
C ILE A 317 -21.48 4.03 -8.54
N ASN A 318 -22.54 3.45 -9.11
CA ASN A 318 -23.07 2.13 -8.74
C ASN A 318 -22.84 1.07 -9.83
N SER A 319 -22.06 1.41 -10.86
CA SER A 319 -21.76 0.56 -12.00
C SER A 319 -20.32 0.73 -12.49
N LEU A 320 -19.70 -0.39 -12.88
CA LEU A 320 -18.37 -0.42 -13.50
C LEU A 320 -18.42 -0.24 -15.04
N GLU A 321 -19.61 -0.09 -15.61
CA GLU A 321 -19.81 0.07 -17.05
C GLU A 321 -19.29 1.42 -17.54
N ASP A 322 -18.72 1.44 -18.75
CA ASP A 322 -18.23 2.66 -19.40
C ASP A 322 -19.27 3.26 -20.37
N VAL A 323 -20.55 3.18 -19.99
CA VAL A 323 -21.69 3.70 -20.76
C VAL A 323 -22.29 4.89 -20.01
N ALA A 324 -22.71 5.92 -20.73
CA ALA A 324 -23.54 6.99 -20.18
C ALA A 324 -24.96 6.85 -20.74
N ALA A 325 -25.93 6.56 -19.87
CA ALA A 325 -27.30 6.26 -20.25
C ALA A 325 -28.29 6.82 -19.22
N PRO A 326 -28.49 8.16 -19.19
CA PRO A 326 -29.37 8.81 -18.23
C PRO A 326 -30.80 8.24 -18.25
N GLY A 327 -31.14 7.41 -17.27
CA GLY A 327 -32.44 6.74 -17.21
C GLY A 327 -32.41 5.24 -16.94
N ASP A 328 -31.26 4.57 -16.98
CA ASP A 328 -31.18 3.09 -16.88
C ASP A 328 -31.07 2.53 -15.45
N GLY A 329 -30.98 3.41 -14.44
CA GLY A 329 -30.83 3.06 -13.02
C GLY A 329 -29.37 2.98 -12.56
N LYS A 330 -28.41 3.20 -13.47
CA LYS A 330 -26.98 3.20 -13.18
C LYS A 330 -26.45 4.63 -13.15
N ILE A 331 -25.39 4.81 -12.39
CA ILE A 331 -24.54 5.99 -12.39
C ILE A 331 -23.13 5.49 -12.66
N THR A 332 -22.53 5.93 -13.77
CA THR A 332 -21.19 5.49 -14.16
C THR A 332 -20.13 6.57 -13.93
N TYR A 333 -18.86 6.15 -13.89
CA TYR A 333 -17.76 7.11 -13.90
C TYR A 333 -17.80 8.02 -15.13
N ARG A 334 -18.24 7.52 -16.29
CA ARG A 334 -18.35 8.32 -17.52
C ARG A 334 -19.30 9.50 -17.35
N GLU A 335 -20.43 9.29 -16.68
CA GLU A 335 -21.39 10.35 -16.38
C GLU A 335 -20.83 11.37 -15.38
N CYS A 336 -20.14 10.91 -14.33
CA CYS A 336 -19.48 11.83 -13.40
C CYS A 336 -18.36 12.63 -14.07
N ALA A 337 -17.45 11.99 -14.82
CA ALA A 337 -16.33 12.65 -15.48
C ALA A 337 -16.79 13.76 -16.44
N LEU A 338 -17.74 13.43 -17.33
CA LEU A 338 -18.34 14.35 -18.32
C LEU A 338 -19.36 15.33 -17.72
N ALA A 339 -19.68 15.22 -16.42
CA ALA A 339 -20.72 15.99 -15.73
C ALA A 339 -22.09 15.92 -16.42
N LEU A 340 -22.53 14.72 -16.81
CA LEU A 340 -23.80 14.48 -17.48
C LEU A 340 -24.96 14.42 -16.49
N ALA A 341 -26.14 14.85 -16.91
CA ALA A 341 -27.33 14.73 -16.07
C ALA A 341 -27.68 13.26 -15.83
N VAL A 342 -28.08 12.93 -14.60
CA VAL A 342 -28.65 11.63 -14.20
C VAL A 342 -30.12 11.85 -13.84
N THR A 343 -30.98 10.88 -14.13
CA THR A 343 -32.43 10.96 -13.86
C THR A 343 -32.95 9.88 -12.92
N THR A 344 -32.13 8.89 -12.58
CA THR A 344 -32.44 7.74 -11.71
C THR A 344 -31.11 7.10 -11.27
N PRO A 345 -30.98 6.51 -10.06
CA PRO A 345 -32.00 6.35 -9.00
C PRO A 345 -32.49 7.68 -8.40
N TYR A 346 -31.69 8.73 -8.51
CA TYR A 346 -32.05 10.10 -8.15
C TYR A 346 -31.60 11.07 -9.26
N ALA A 347 -32.08 12.31 -9.23
CA ALA A 347 -31.77 13.29 -10.26
C ALA A 347 -30.46 14.02 -9.95
N ILE A 348 -29.60 14.22 -10.96
CA ILE A 348 -28.40 15.06 -10.89
C ILE A 348 -28.39 16.01 -12.11
N PRO A 349 -28.19 17.34 -11.95
CA PRO A 349 -28.10 18.25 -13.09
C PRO A 349 -26.71 18.20 -13.72
N ALA A 350 -26.67 18.35 -15.05
CA ALA A 350 -25.42 18.41 -15.80
C ALA A 350 -24.56 19.64 -15.41
N GLY A 351 -23.25 19.52 -15.60
CA GLY A 351 -22.31 20.65 -15.56
C GLY A 351 -21.99 21.24 -14.18
N ARG A 352 -22.37 20.56 -13.09
CA ARG A 352 -22.12 21.02 -11.71
C ARG A 352 -20.76 20.58 -11.12
N PRO A 353 -20.23 21.31 -10.11
CA PRO A 353 -19.22 20.79 -9.19
C PRO A 353 -19.65 19.46 -8.58
N ARG A 354 -18.75 18.49 -8.36
CA ARG A 354 -19.17 17.13 -8.04
C ARG A 354 -18.19 16.27 -7.25
N TYR A 355 -18.74 15.46 -6.35
CA TYR A 355 -18.04 14.33 -5.73
C TYR A 355 -18.45 13.04 -6.49
N CYS A 356 -17.47 12.32 -7.04
CA CYS A 356 -17.63 10.98 -7.59
C CYS A 356 -17.23 9.98 -6.50
N VAL A 357 -18.24 9.36 -5.88
CA VAL A 357 -18.07 8.29 -4.88
C VAL A 357 -18.48 6.94 -5.49
N PHE A 358 -18.02 5.83 -4.95
CA PHE A 358 -18.16 4.51 -5.56
C PHE A 358 -18.85 3.50 -4.62
N ASP A 359 -20.05 3.06 -4.98
CA ASP A 359 -20.72 1.89 -4.37
C ASP A 359 -20.24 0.56 -4.98
N VAL A 360 -19.40 0.63 -6.01
CA VAL A 360 -18.82 -0.54 -6.69
C VAL A 360 -17.32 -0.67 -6.45
N ALA A 361 -16.83 -1.88 -6.65
CA ALA A 361 -15.43 -2.24 -6.56
C ALA A 361 -15.05 -3.16 -7.71
N GLY A 362 -13.86 -2.97 -8.27
CA GLY A 362 -13.40 -3.66 -9.48
C GLY A 362 -12.85 -2.72 -10.52
N ALA A 363 -12.89 -3.16 -11.78
CA ALA A 363 -12.27 -2.45 -12.89
C ALA A 363 -13.29 -1.76 -13.80
N ILE A 364 -13.09 -0.46 -14.02
CA ILE A 364 -13.80 0.33 -15.02
C ILE A 364 -12.97 0.26 -16.31
N VAL A 365 -13.51 -0.42 -17.32
CA VAL A 365 -12.79 -0.72 -18.58
C VAL A 365 -13.18 0.31 -19.65
N MET A 366 -12.35 1.34 -19.78
CA MET A 366 -12.58 2.51 -20.63
C MET A 366 -12.53 2.14 -22.12
N GLN A 367 -13.66 2.22 -22.82
CA GLN A 367 -13.79 2.00 -24.26
C GLN A 367 -13.50 3.26 -25.08
N SER A 368 -13.52 4.44 -24.46
CA SER A 368 -13.14 5.72 -25.10
C SER A 368 -12.76 6.76 -24.04
N SER A 369 -12.20 7.91 -24.45
CA SER A 369 -11.87 8.99 -23.52
C SER A 369 -13.10 9.47 -22.74
N ALA A 370 -12.93 9.71 -21.44
CA ALA A 370 -13.90 10.39 -20.59
C ALA A 370 -13.27 11.71 -20.10
N PHE A 371 -13.25 12.70 -21.00
CA PHE A 371 -12.71 14.03 -20.71
C PHE A 371 -13.43 14.68 -19.52
N ILE A 372 -12.68 15.11 -18.52
CA ILE A 372 -13.18 15.95 -17.43
C ILE A 372 -13.29 17.38 -17.96
N THR A 373 -14.50 17.77 -18.34
CA THR A 373 -14.82 19.06 -18.99
C THR A 373 -15.17 20.16 -17.99
N THR A 374 -15.86 19.82 -16.92
CA THR A 374 -16.28 20.77 -15.86
C THR A 374 -15.28 20.76 -14.69
N PRO A 375 -14.86 21.94 -14.17
CA PRO A 375 -13.99 22.04 -12.99
C PRO A 375 -14.67 21.51 -11.72
N LYS A 376 -13.95 21.55 -10.59
CA LYS A 376 -14.42 21.14 -9.26
C LYS A 376 -14.95 19.71 -9.25
N ILE A 377 -14.03 18.74 -9.20
CA ILE A 377 -14.35 17.31 -9.15
C ILE A 377 -13.48 16.58 -8.12
N TYR A 378 -14.11 15.83 -7.22
CA TYR A 378 -13.42 14.92 -6.31
C TYR A 378 -13.70 13.48 -6.76
N ILE A 379 -12.70 12.77 -7.28
CA ILE A 379 -12.81 11.34 -7.57
C ILE A 379 -12.24 10.58 -6.36
N ALA A 380 -13.13 10.00 -5.55
CA ALA A 380 -12.82 9.51 -4.21
C ALA A 380 -12.81 7.98 -4.15
N GLY A 381 -11.74 7.35 -4.64
CA GLY A 381 -11.60 5.89 -4.71
C GLY A 381 -11.68 5.17 -3.36
N GLN A 382 -11.44 5.88 -2.25
CA GLN A 382 -11.53 5.30 -0.90
C GLN A 382 -12.96 4.95 -0.47
N THR A 383 -13.98 5.47 -1.15
CA THR A 383 -15.39 5.09 -0.90
C THR A 383 -15.75 3.70 -1.40
N SER A 384 -14.98 3.15 -2.34
CA SER A 384 -15.23 1.85 -2.94
C SER A 384 -15.21 0.72 -1.91
N PRO A 385 -16.17 -0.24 -1.91
CA PRO A 385 -16.17 -1.39 -1.00
C PRO A 385 -15.05 -2.42 -1.27
N GLY A 386 -14.14 -2.17 -2.21
CA GLY A 386 -13.03 -3.09 -2.54
C GLY A 386 -11.97 -2.50 -3.46
N GLY A 387 -11.96 -1.19 -3.64
CA GLY A 387 -11.06 -0.46 -4.53
C GLY A 387 -11.55 -0.37 -5.99
N ILE A 388 -11.08 0.67 -6.68
CA ILE A 388 -11.33 0.92 -8.12
C ILE A 388 -10.01 0.94 -8.89
N GLU A 389 -10.04 0.33 -10.07
CA GLU A 389 -8.99 0.42 -11.10
C GLU A 389 -9.60 0.84 -12.45
N PHE A 390 -8.99 1.81 -13.11
CA PHE A 390 -9.27 2.13 -14.51
C PHE A 390 -8.35 1.32 -15.41
N ARG A 391 -8.91 0.72 -16.47
CA ARG A 391 -8.17 -0.06 -17.48
C ARG A 391 -8.50 0.40 -18.89
N LEU A 392 -7.59 0.18 -19.82
CA LEU A 392 -7.87 0.36 -21.25
C LEU A 392 -8.78 -0.75 -21.77
N GLY A 393 -9.80 -0.38 -22.54
CA GLY A 393 -10.68 -1.29 -23.27
C GLY A 393 -10.21 -1.58 -24.69
N ASP A 394 -10.73 -2.66 -25.26
CA ASP A 394 -10.40 -3.10 -26.62
C ASP A 394 -10.85 -2.11 -27.70
N GLN A 395 -11.91 -1.33 -27.45
CA GLN A 395 -12.45 -0.35 -28.40
C GLN A 395 -11.75 1.02 -28.35
N TYR A 396 -10.92 1.29 -27.34
CA TYR A 396 -10.27 2.60 -27.19
C TYR A 396 -9.21 2.80 -28.28
N ASN A 397 -9.46 3.71 -29.23
CA ASN A 397 -8.56 4.00 -30.35
C ASN A 397 -8.79 5.44 -30.90
N PRO A 398 -7.74 6.29 -31.05
CA PRO A 398 -6.36 6.09 -30.59
C PRO A 398 -6.30 6.01 -29.06
N VAL A 399 -5.31 5.28 -28.54
CA VAL A 399 -5.07 5.17 -27.10
C VAL A 399 -4.44 6.47 -26.60
N ASP A 400 -5.01 7.07 -25.56
CA ASP A 400 -4.57 8.38 -25.07
C ASP A 400 -4.45 8.38 -23.55
N SER A 401 -5.56 8.43 -22.80
CA SER A 401 -5.53 8.39 -21.33
C SER A 401 -6.83 7.90 -20.69
N LEU A 402 -6.75 7.38 -19.46
CA LEU A 402 -7.93 6.87 -18.75
C LEU A 402 -8.64 7.97 -17.94
N ILE A 403 -7.87 8.86 -17.32
CA ILE A 403 -8.33 10.10 -16.68
C ILE A 403 -7.71 11.27 -17.44
N ASP A 404 -8.55 12.14 -18.02
CA ASP A 404 -8.12 13.17 -18.97
C ASP A 404 -8.70 14.55 -18.60
N THR A 405 -7.86 15.51 -18.25
CA THR A 405 -8.30 16.90 -17.97
C THR A 405 -7.93 17.88 -19.09
N ARG A 406 -7.47 17.43 -20.27
CA ARG A 406 -7.04 18.31 -21.37
C ARG A 406 -8.16 19.17 -21.98
N ARG A 407 -9.40 19.00 -21.55
CA ARG A 407 -10.59 19.79 -21.95
C ARG A 407 -11.28 20.51 -20.78
N GLY A 408 -10.67 20.59 -19.60
CA GLY A 408 -11.30 21.20 -18.42
C GLY A 408 -10.68 20.78 -17.09
N GLY A 409 -11.50 20.49 -16.09
CA GLY A 409 -11.05 19.79 -14.88
C GLY A 409 -10.13 20.58 -13.93
N ASN A 410 -10.11 21.92 -13.97
CA ASN A 410 -9.51 22.72 -12.89
C ASN A 410 -10.15 22.37 -11.54
N ASP A 411 -9.40 22.54 -10.45
CA ASP A 411 -9.87 22.22 -9.10
C ASP A 411 -10.26 20.74 -8.91
N MET A 412 -9.43 19.80 -9.38
CA MET A 412 -9.66 18.35 -9.19
C MET A 412 -8.85 17.78 -8.01
N ILE A 413 -9.55 16.99 -7.19
CA ILE A 413 -9.02 16.13 -6.14
C ILE A 413 -9.14 14.68 -6.62
N LEU A 414 -8.04 13.94 -6.67
CA LEU A 414 -8.01 12.53 -7.08
C LEU A 414 -7.36 11.69 -5.99
N ARG A 415 -8.11 10.75 -5.38
CA ARG A 415 -7.59 9.92 -4.28
C ARG A 415 -7.92 8.44 -4.38
N HIS A 416 -6.99 7.59 -3.92
CA HIS A 416 -7.15 6.14 -3.71
C HIS A 416 -7.66 5.32 -4.93
N VAL A 417 -7.45 5.83 -6.15
CA VAL A 417 -7.73 5.12 -7.40
C VAL A 417 -6.46 4.50 -8.00
N ARG A 418 -6.65 3.44 -8.80
CA ARG A 418 -5.60 2.85 -9.64
C ARG A 418 -5.88 3.18 -11.09
N THR A 419 -4.88 3.58 -11.86
CA THR A 419 -4.98 3.86 -13.30
C THR A 419 -3.92 3.04 -14.00
N ARG A 420 -4.33 1.98 -14.72
CA ARG A 420 -3.40 1.05 -15.36
C ARG A 420 -3.78 0.83 -16.82
N THR A 421 -3.08 1.50 -17.74
CA THR A 421 -3.40 1.46 -19.18
C THR A 421 -3.17 0.06 -19.76
N GLY A 422 -1.99 -0.52 -19.52
CA GLY A 422 -1.63 -1.81 -20.12
C GLY A 422 -1.19 -1.66 -21.58
N PRO A 423 -0.79 -2.77 -22.25
CA PRO A 423 -0.28 -2.72 -23.61
C PRO A 423 -1.43 -2.70 -24.63
N HIS A 424 -1.39 -1.79 -25.60
CA HIS A 424 -2.39 -1.71 -26.67
C HIS A 424 -2.00 -2.55 -27.88
N VAL A 425 -2.00 -3.88 -27.68
CA VAL A 425 -1.72 -4.89 -28.71
C VAL A 425 -2.54 -4.64 -29.98
N GLY A 426 -1.87 -4.69 -31.14
CA GLY A 426 -2.50 -4.49 -32.46
C GLY A 426 -2.88 -3.05 -32.79
N ARG A 427 -2.61 -2.08 -31.91
CA ARG A 427 -2.81 -0.64 -32.12
C ARG A 427 -1.45 0.07 -32.07
N THR A 428 -1.35 1.22 -32.73
CA THR A 428 -0.22 2.15 -32.57
C THR A 428 -0.71 3.44 -31.92
N SER A 429 0.03 3.98 -30.96
CA SER A 429 -0.23 5.32 -30.43
C SER A 429 1.06 6.05 -30.10
N GLU A 430 1.01 7.38 -30.19
CA GLU A 430 2.07 8.29 -29.72
C GLU A 430 1.94 8.61 -28.24
N ASN A 431 0.83 8.21 -27.58
CA ASN A 431 0.51 8.48 -26.19
C ASN A 431 -0.01 7.19 -25.54
N GLY A 432 -0.08 7.12 -24.21
CA GLY A 432 -0.78 6.03 -23.52
C GLY A 432 -0.66 6.17 -22.03
N ASP A 433 -1.17 7.29 -21.53
CA ASP A 433 -0.82 7.89 -20.26
C ASP A 433 -1.99 7.65 -19.31
N PRO A 434 -1.87 6.82 -18.26
CA PRO A 434 -3.05 6.42 -17.47
C PRO A 434 -3.79 7.63 -16.87
N ILE A 435 -3.04 8.68 -16.53
CA ILE A 435 -3.57 10.01 -16.18
C ILE A 435 -2.87 11.04 -17.05
N ARG A 436 -3.65 11.95 -17.66
CA ARG A 436 -3.16 13.02 -18.51
C ARG A 436 -3.83 14.36 -18.23
N MET A 437 -3.04 15.40 -18.05
CA MET A 437 -3.51 16.75 -17.70
C MET A 437 -2.83 17.81 -18.54
N SER A 438 -3.58 18.76 -19.12
CA SER A 438 -3.01 19.84 -19.94
C SER A 438 -3.54 21.22 -19.57
N GLY A 439 -2.65 22.07 -19.07
CA GLY A 439 -2.94 23.48 -18.78
C GLY A 439 -3.85 23.70 -17.56
N THR A 440 -4.01 22.70 -16.70
CA THR A 440 -4.91 22.78 -15.54
C THR A 440 -4.31 23.58 -14.39
N ASN A 441 -5.18 24.15 -13.56
CA ASN A 441 -4.84 24.85 -12.31
C ASN A 441 -5.53 24.20 -11.10
N ASN A 442 -4.93 24.31 -9.92
CA ASN A 442 -5.39 23.77 -8.64
C ASN A 442 -5.67 22.27 -8.70
N GLN A 443 -4.66 21.44 -8.45
CA GLN A 443 -4.77 19.99 -8.57
C GLN A 443 -4.13 19.29 -7.40
N ILE A 444 -4.76 18.23 -6.90
CA ILE A 444 -4.13 17.34 -5.93
C ILE A 444 -4.41 15.87 -6.23
N LEU A 445 -3.32 15.13 -6.48
CA LEU A 445 -3.31 13.68 -6.58
C LEU A 445 -2.69 13.15 -5.28
N ASP A 446 -3.45 12.37 -4.51
CA ASP A 446 -3.01 11.82 -3.22
C ASP A 446 -3.38 10.33 -3.14
N HIS A 447 -2.44 9.47 -2.76
CA HIS A 447 -2.68 8.01 -2.71
C HIS A 447 -3.19 7.42 -4.04
N VAL A 448 -2.64 7.87 -5.18
CA VAL A 448 -2.97 7.34 -6.52
C VAL A 448 -1.94 6.31 -6.95
N SER A 449 -2.35 5.24 -7.62
CA SER A 449 -1.43 4.26 -8.24
C SER A 449 -1.56 4.28 -9.76
N THR A 450 -0.65 4.96 -10.43
CA THR A 450 -0.67 5.16 -11.89
C THR A 450 0.48 4.43 -12.55
N MET A 451 0.15 3.40 -13.34
CA MET A 451 1.10 2.39 -13.83
C MET A 451 0.76 1.94 -15.24
N PHE A 452 1.67 1.17 -15.83
CA PHE A 452 1.53 0.52 -17.12
C PHE A 452 1.22 1.49 -18.27
N GLY A 453 1.73 2.72 -18.15
CA GLY A 453 1.73 3.67 -19.26
C GLY A 453 2.71 3.25 -20.35
N THR A 454 2.32 3.44 -21.60
CA THR A 454 3.13 3.07 -22.78
C THR A 454 3.92 4.24 -23.37
N ASP A 455 3.54 5.47 -23.02
CA ASP A 455 4.44 6.62 -23.07
C ASP A 455 4.75 7.05 -21.65
N GLU A 456 3.93 7.94 -21.09
CA GLU A 456 4.03 8.41 -19.71
C GLU A 456 3.26 7.49 -18.74
N SER A 457 3.73 7.28 -17.50
CA SER A 457 2.85 6.73 -16.44
C SER A 457 2.08 7.83 -15.71
N LEU A 458 2.50 9.09 -15.84
CA LEU A 458 1.78 10.30 -15.41
C LEU A 458 2.25 11.50 -16.25
N ASP A 459 1.37 12.07 -17.07
CA ASP A 459 1.59 13.32 -17.84
C ASP A 459 0.76 14.47 -17.23
N MET A 460 1.43 15.54 -16.79
CA MET A 460 0.80 16.69 -16.15
C MET A 460 1.40 18.03 -16.60
N ALA A 461 0.64 18.86 -17.32
CA ALA A 461 0.91 20.30 -17.41
C ALA A 461 -0.02 21.07 -16.47
N CYS A 462 0.55 21.69 -15.43
CA CYS A 462 -0.20 22.00 -14.21
C CYS A 462 0.32 23.24 -13.43
N THR A 463 -0.58 24.12 -12.97
CA THR A 463 -0.23 25.24 -12.06
C THR A 463 -0.91 25.12 -10.69
N ASN A 464 -0.18 25.38 -9.60
CA ASN A 464 -0.66 25.20 -8.22
C ASN A 464 -1.10 23.75 -7.93
N CYS A 465 -0.16 22.81 -8.04
CA CYS A 465 -0.48 21.38 -8.05
C CYS A 465 0.35 20.57 -7.05
N THR A 466 -0.23 19.53 -6.46
CA THR A 466 0.49 18.56 -5.62
C THR A 466 0.27 17.15 -6.16
N VAL A 467 1.36 16.37 -6.24
CA VAL A 467 1.30 14.90 -6.29
C VAL A 467 1.93 14.40 -5.01
N GLN A 468 1.15 13.74 -4.16
CA GLN A 468 1.60 13.22 -2.87
C GLN A 468 1.23 11.76 -2.66
N TRP A 469 2.02 11.05 -1.85
CA TRP A 469 1.75 9.67 -1.41
C TRP A 469 1.31 8.72 -2.53
N SER A 470 1.80 8.89 -3.75
CA SER A 470 1.34 8.14 -4.92
C SER A 470 2.41 7.18 -5.43
N ILE A 471 2.01 6.13 -6.15
CA ILE A 471 2.93 5.27 -6.91
C ILE A 471 2.81 5.63 -8.39
N ILE A 472 3.94 5.93 -9.03
CA ILE A 472 4.07 6.27 -10.45
C ILE A 472 5.02 5.27 -11.09
N GLY A 473 4.54 4.55 -12.10
CA GLY A 473 5.28 3.47 -12.76
C GLY A 473 5.17 2.12 -12.03
N PRO A 474 5.55 1.02 -12.70
CA PRO A 474 6.32 0.94 -13.94
C PRO A 474 5.56 1.36 -15.20
N ASN A 475 6.28 1.64 -16.27
CA ASN A 475 5.75 1.66 -17.64
C ASN A 475 5.67 0.25 -18.24
N ILE A 476 5.03 0.10 -19.41
CA ILE A 476 5.23 -1.09 -20.28
C ILE A 476 6.10 -0.70 -21.47
N CYS A 477 7.36 -1.16 -21.42
CA CYS A 477 8.48 -0.51 -22.10
C CYS A 477 8.68 -0.90 -23.58
N ARG A 478 8.32 -2.12 -23.97
CA ARG A 478 8.66 -2.71 -25.28
C ARG A 478 7.44 -3.27 -25.97
N ASN A 479 7.31 -3.01 -27.27
CA ASN A 479 6.24 -3.56 -28.12
C ASN A 479 4.81 -3.35 -27.58
N ALA A 480 4.63 -2.37 -26.68
CA ALA A 480 3.38 -2.10 -25.99
C ALA A 480 2.36 -1.34 -26.86
N GLY A 481 2.72 -1.07 -28.12
CA GLY A 481 1.95 -0.29 -29.08
C GLY A 481 2.39 1.17 -29.22
N HIS A 482 3.38 1.66 -28.45
CA HIS A 482 3.96 2.98 -28.72
C HIS A 482 4.63 3.02 -30.11
N THR A 483 4.63 4.17 -30.78
CA THR A 483 5.26 4.33 -32.10
C THR A 483 6.77 4.10 -32.08
N SER A 484 7.44 4.34 -30.94
CA SER A 484 8.80 3.88 -30.67
C SER A 484 8.79 2.48 -30.05
N ALA A 485 9.60 1.57 -30.61
CA ALA A 485 9.69 0.17 -30.16
C ALA A 485 10.22 0.00 -28.72
N LEU A 486 10.92 1.01 -28.20
CA LEU A 486 11.29 1.16 -26.80
C LEU A 486 10.85 2.56 -26.34
N HIS A 487 9.88 2.59 -25.43
CA HIS A 487 9.37 3.82 -24.85
C HIS A 487 8.81 3.55 -23.46
N CYS A 488 9.38 4.21 -22.46
CA CYS A 488 9.00 4.10 -21.06
C CYS A 488 9.50 5.35 -20.34
N LYS A 489 8.60 6.30 -20.19
CA LYS A 489 8.83 7.58 -19.54
C LYS A 489 7.90 7.61 -18.32
N THR A 490 8.41 7.82 -17.12
CA THR A 490 7.59 7.50 -15.94
C THR A 490 6.72 8.67 -15.50
N PHE A 491 7.32 9.84 -15.28
CA PHE A 491 6.64 10.99 -14.70
C PHE A 491 7.06 12.29 -15.39
N PHE A 492 6.09 12.98 -15.99
CA PHE A 492 6.29 14.19 -16.80
C PHE A 492 5.43 15.33 -16.26
N LEU A 493 6.07 16.45 -15.95
CA LEU A 493 5.47 17.63 -15.34
C LEU A 493 5.83 18.88 -16.15
N LYS A 494 5.09 19.13 -17.24
CA LYS A 494 5.57 20.00 -18.31
C LYS A 494 4.47 20.60 -19.22
N PRO A 495 4.34 21.94 -19.32
CA PRO A 495 4.85 22.95 -18.39
C PRO A 495 4.19 22.86 -17.01
N ALA A 496 4.95 23.08 -15.94
CA ALA A 496 4.41 23.15 -14.58
C ALA A 496 4.79 24.46 -13.87
N SER A 497 4.03 24.91 -12.87
CA SER A 497 4.47 26.02 -12.01
C SER A 497 3.76 25.98 -10.67
N ASN A 498 4.46 26.34 -9.58
CA ASN A 498 3.98 26.14 -8.22
C ASN A 498 3.54 24.68 -8.04
N VAL A 499 4.49 23.75 -8.11
CA VAL A 499 4.20 22.31 -8.03
C VAL A 499 4.96 21.64 -6.89
N THR A 500 4.29 20.74 -6.19
CA THR A 500 4.86 19.93 -5.12
C THR A 500 4.80 18.46 -5.50
N VAL A 501 5.91 17.76 -5.38
CA VAL A 501 5.99 16.30 -5.56
C VAL A 501 6.56 15.74 -4.26
N ALA A 502 5.71 15.12 -3.43
CA ALA A 502 6.10 14.75 -2.07
C ALA A 502 5.71 13.33 -1.66
N HIS A 503 6.62 12.58 -1.03
CA HIS A 503 6.34 11.24 -0.49
C HIS A 503 5.81 10.22 -1.53
N ASN A 504 6.19 10.35 -2.80
CA ASN A 504 5.80 9.41 -3.84
C ASN A 504 6.83 8.30 -4.03
N LEU A 505 6.40 7.15 -4.55
CA LEU A 505 7.25 6.15 -5.18
C LEU A 505 7.18 6.33 -6.70
N SER A 506 8.28 6.78 -7.31
CA SER A 506 8.44 6.75 -8.76
C SER A 506 9.44 5.65 -9.11
N GLN A 507 9.12 4.79 -10.08
CA GLN A 507 9.89 3.56 -10.27
C GLN A 507 9.84 2.99 -11.68
N HIS A 508 10.89 2.23 -12.02
CA HIS A 508 10.94 1.35 -13.17
C HIS A 508 10.59 2.07 -14.50
N GLY A 509 11.44 3.03 -14.88
CA GLY A 509 11.44 3.65 -16.20
C GLY A 509 12.82 3.66 -16.85
N GLU A 510 12.88 3.78 -18.19
CA GLU A 510 14.16 4.03 -18.86
C GLU A 510 14.65 5.46 -18.61
N GLN A 511 13.72 6.42 -18.65
CA GLN A 511 13.96 7.86 -18.44
C GLN A 511 12.80 8.49 -17.67
N ARG A 512 13.03 9.72 -17.20
CA ARG A 512 12.01 10.59 -16.58
C ARG A 512 11.38 9.98 -15.33
N GLY A 513 12.19 9.63 -14.32
CA GLY A 513 11.65 9.28 -13.00
C GLY A 513 10.93 10.46 -12.33
N LEU A 514 11.41 11.67 -12.60
CA LEU A 514 10.65 12.91 -12.54
C LEU A 514 11.26 13.89 -13.55
N ASN A 515 10.61 14.11 -14.70
CA ASN A 515 10.98 15.19 -15.62
C ASN A 515 10.04 16.36 -15.42
N ILE A 516 10.58 17.48 -14.93
CA ILE A 516 9.84 18.69 -14.64
C ILE A 516 10.43 19.88 -15.39
N ALA A 517 9.57 20.58 -16.14
CA ALA A 517 9.93 21.81 -16.84
C ALA A 517 9.04 22.95 -16.38
N VAL A 518 9.59 23.85 -15.55
CA VAL A 518 8.78 24.90 -14.92
C VAL A 518 8.64 26.17 -15.77
N GLY A 519 7.49 26.83 -15.65
CA GLY A 519 7.15 28.07 -16.35
C GLY A 519 5.87 27.94 -17.17
N THR A 520 5.77 28.67 -18.28
CA THR A 520 4.59 28.68 -19.16
C THR A 520 4.96 28.47 -20.63
N ASN A 521 4.00 28.01 -21.43
CA ASN A 521 4.12 27.80 -22.87
C ASN A 521 3.14 28.75 -23.60
N PRO A 522 3.58 29.60 -24.55
CA PRO A 522 4.95 29.79 -25.02
C PRO A 522 5.88 30.39 -23.96
N ALA A 523 7.17 30.05 -24.06
CA ALA A 523 8.18 30.56 -23.15
C ALA A 523 8.51 32.04 -23.45
N ALA A 524 8.50 32.89 -22.42
CA ALA A 524 8.75 34.33 -22.52
C ALA A 524 9.74 34.83 -21.46
N THR A 525 10.51 35.88 -21.78
CA THR A 525 11.47 36.50 -20.84
C THR A 525 10.78 36.91 -19.53
N GLY A 526 11.37 36.51 -18.40
CA GLY A 526 10.79 36.74 -17.07
C GLY A 526 9.87 35.63 -16.57
N ASN A 527 9.51 34.65 -17.42
CA ASN A 527 8.87 33.42 -16.96
C ASN A 527 9.68 32.77 -15.85
N LYS A 528 8.98 32.17 -14.89
CA LYS A 528 9.52 31.49 -13.72
C LYS A 528 8.52 30.44 -13.24
N GLY A 529 9.01 29.46 -12.51
CA GLY A 529 8.16 28.61 -11.71
C GLY A 529 8.92 27.97 -10.55
N GLN A 530 8.17 27.63 -9.51
CA GLN A 530 8.69 26.96 -8.32
C GLN A 530 8.28 25.49 -8.28
N ALA A 531 9.20 24.64 -7.85
CA ALA A 531 8.98 23.21 -7.68
C ALA A 531 9.57 22.70 -6.36
N ASP A 532 8.77 22.04 -5.54
CA ASP A 532 9.20 21.46 -4.26
C ASP A 532 9.11 19.93 -4.33
N ILE A 533 10.26 19.26 -4.43
CA ILE A 533 10.45 17.82 -4.60
C ILE A 533 10.99 17.24 -3.28
N ILE A 534 10.13 16.59 -2.49
CA ILE A 534 10.40 16.28 -1.08
C ILE A 534 10.17 14.81 -0.76
N ASN A 535 11.14 14.14 -0.12
CA ASN A 535 10.95 12.82 0.47
C ASN A 535 10.35 11.74 -0.47
N ASN A 536 10.56 11.86 -1.78
CA ASN A 536 10.18 10.82 -2.75
C ASN A 536 11.22 9.70 -2.79
N VAL A 537 10.78 8.52 -3.20
CA VAL A 537 11.64 7.37 -3.52
C VAL A 537 11.65 7.17 -5.03
N PHE A 538 12.83 7.13 -5.62
CA PHE A 538 13.08 6.82 -7.02
C PHE A 538 13.82 5.47 -7.12
N TYR A 539 13.31 4.52 -7.90
CA TYR A 539 13.89 3.18 -8.02
C TYR A 539 13.99 2.66 -9.46
N ASP A 540 15.09 1.98 -9.80
CA ASP A 540 15.30 1.29 -11.09
C ASP A 540 15.05 2.17 -12.33
N PHE A 541 15.75 3.30 -12.38
CA PHE A 541 15.87 4.13 -13.59
C PHE A 541 17.20 3.89 -14.30
N ILE A 542 17.19 3.85 -15.64
CA ILE A 542 18.41 3.73 -16.46
C ILE A 542 19.11 5.09 -16.57
N ALA A 543 18.38 6.11 -17.01
CA ALA A 543 18.83 7.50 -17.11
C ALA A 543 17.75 8.46 -16.57
N GLU A 544 18.07 9.75 -16.40
CA GLU A 544 17.09 10.80 -16.08
C GLU A 544 16.17 10.48 -14.88
N THR A 545 16.75 9.94 -13.79
CA THR A 545 16.02 9.67 -12.54
C THR A 545 15.26 10.90 -12.06
N GLY A 546 15.91 12.07 -12.05
CA GLY A 546 15.24 13.36 -11.96
C GLY A 546 15.83 14.34 -12.97
N LEU A 547 14.98 15.15 -13.60
CA LEU A 547 15.35 16.10 -14.63
C LEU A 547 14.64 17.44 -14.44
N LEU A 548 15.44 18.51 -14.31
CA LEU A 548 15.01 19.90 -14.27
C LEU A 548 15.26 20.56 -15.64
N SER A 549 14.21 21.04 -16.29
CA SER A 549 14.26 21.62 -17.63
C SER A 549 13.87 23.11 -17.64
N ASN A 550 14.78 23.99 -18.08
CA ASN A 550 14.51 25.44 -18.15
C ASN A 550 13.77 25.86 -19.44
N GLN A 551 13.11 24.92 -20.11
CA GLN A 551 12.49 25.16 -21.43
C GLN A 551 11.39 26.24 -21.41
N PHE A 552 10.71 26.43 -20.27
CA PHE A 552 9.53 27.29 -20.15
C PHE A 552 9.68 28.48 -19.20
N GLY A 553 10.81 28.58 -18.48
CA GLY A 553 11.04 29.64 -17.51
C GLY A 553 12.25 29.39 -16.61
N ASN A 554 12.56 30.40 -15.78
CA ASN A 554 13.56 30.32 -14.72
C ASN A 554 13.11 29.34 -13.63
N ILE A 555 14.01 28.43 -13.23
CA ILE A 555 13.68 27.37 -12.25
C ILE A 555 14.05 27.79 -10.84
N TYR A 556 13.13 27.61 -9.90
CA TYR A 556 13.37 27.64 -8.46
C TYR A 556 12.95 26.29 -7.87
N ALA A 557 13.91 25.39 -7.61
CA ALA A 557 13.60 24.02 -7.18
C ALA A 557 14.18 23.67 -5.82
N ASN A 558 13.37 23.07 -4.94
CA ASN A 558 13.80 22.49 -3.67
C ASN A 558 13.79 20.96 -3.80
N TYR A 559 14.96 20.31 -3.74
CA TYR A 559 15.10 18.85 -3.66
C TYR A 559 15.52 18.48 -2.25
N ILE A 560 14.60 17.96 -1.43
CA ILE A 560 14.88 17.74 0.00
C ILE A 560 14.55 16.31 0.44
N GLY A 561 15.53 15.61 0.99
CA GLY A 561 15.33 14.31 1.64
C GLY A 561 14.84 13.19 0.72
N ASN A 562 15.02 13.28 -0.59
CA ASN A 562 14.63 12.24 -1.55
C ASN A 562 15.63 11.07 -1.54
N VAL A 563 15.16 9.88 -1.90
CA VAL A 563 16.00 8.70 -2.12
C VAL A 563 16.00 8.34 -3.61
N ALA A 564 17.16 8.07 -4.18
CA ALA A 564 17.31 7.38 -5.45
C ALA A 564 18.12 6.10 -5.25
N LEU A 565 17.61 4.96 -5.70
CA LEU A 565 18.31 3.68 -5.69
C LEU A 565 18.45 3.14 -7.12
N ARG A 566 19.67 2.70 -7.46
CA ARG A 566 19.97 2.10 -8.76
C ARG A 566 19.34 0.73 -8.87
N GLY A 567 18.75 0.44 -10.02
CA GLY A 567 18.26 -0.90 -10.37
C GLY A 567 19.35 -1.86 -10.87
N PRO A 568 18.98 -3.12 -11.21
CA PRO A 568 19.93 -4.13 -11.67
C PRO A 568 20.67 -3.77 -12.96
N ARG A 569 20.07 -2.92 -13.80
CA ARG A 569 20.57 -2.59 -15.14
C ARG A 569 21.34 -1.28 -15.22
N TYR A 570 21.70 -0.71 -14.07
CA TYR A 570 22.45 0.54 -13.97
C TYR A 570 23.81 0.46 -14.67
N ASN A 571 24.14 1.52 -15.40
CA ASN A 571 25.46 1.75 -16.00
C ASN A 571 25.96 3.17 -15.65
N ALA A 572 27.25 3.29 -15.35
CA ALA A 572 27.85 4.56 -14.92
C ALA A 572 28.07 5.57 -16.05
N SER A 573 28.06 5.14 -17.32
CA SER A 573 28.11 6.05 -18.47
C SER A 573 26.77 6.73 -18.77
N ASP A 574 25.67 6.19 -18.24
CA ASP A 574 24.33 6.65 -18.56
C ASP A 574 24.02 7.94 -17.77
N GLY A 575 23.17 8.81 -18.34
CA GLY A 575 22.83 10.12 -17.79
C GLY A 575 21.94 10.06 -16.53
N ASN A 576 22.35 9.29 -15.53
CA ASN A 576 21.56 8.92 -14.37
C ASN A 576 21.92 9.80 -13.16
N TYR A 577 21.21 10.92 -13.07
CA TYR A 577 21.30 11.89 -11.98
C TYR A 577 19.95 11.94 -11.27
N LEU A 578 19.95 12.02 -9.92
CA LEU A 578 18.75 12.40 -9.17
C LEU A 578 18.37 13.87 -9.46
N ILE A 579 19.37 14.74 -9.69
CA ILE A 579 19.18 16.12 -10.14
C ILE A 579 19.96 16.30 -11.44
N GLY A 580 19.34 15.93 -12.56
CA GLY A 580 19.82 16.21 -13.91
C GLY A 580 19.34 17.60 -14.36
N PHE A 581 20.17 18.33 -15.10
CA PHE A 581 19.78 19.58 -15.75
C PHE A 581 19.61 19.39 -17.27
N TYR A 582 18.52 19.93 -17.84
CA TYR A 582 18.28 20.04 -19.28
C TYR A 582 18.14 21.49 -19.72
N SER A 583 18.84 21.86 -20.79
CA SER A 583 18.57 23.06 -21.57
C SER A 583 18.61 22.75 -23.05
N ASN A 584 17.80 23.45 -23.84
CA ASN A 584 17.67 23.18 -25.27
C ASN A 584 18.88 23.73 -26.03
N GLY A 585 19.83 22.85 -26.39
CA GLY A 585 21.08 23.24 -27.04
C GLY A 585 20.86 23.87 -28.42
N GLY A 586 21.31 25.12 -28.60
CA GLY A 586 21.25 25.83 -29.88
C GLY A 586 21.42 27.35 -29.77
N SER A 587 21.02 27.94 -28.63
CA SER A 587 21.24 29.35 -28.31
C SER A 587 21.24 29.54 -26.79
N ARG A 588 21.81 30.65 -26.28
CA ARG A 588 21.72 30.98 -24.85
C ARG A 588 20.25 31.25 -24.50
N MET A 589 19.61 30.30 -23.81
CA MET A 589 18.24 30.45 -23.33
C MET A 589 18.16 31.64 -22.35
N PRO A 590 17.06 32.41 -22.33
CA PRO A 590 16.89 33.53 -21.39
C PRO A 590 16.59 33.08 -19.95
N PHE A 591 16.76 31.79 -19.64
CA PHE A 591 16.31 31.14 -18.41
C PHE A 591 17.45 30.43 -17.69
N GLY A 592 17.54 30.64 -16.38
CA GLY A 592 18.54 30.00 -15.52
C GLY A 592 17.91 29.09 -14.47
N PHE A 593 18.76 28.59 -13.58
CA PHE A 593 18.39 27.70 -12.49
C PHE A 593 18.82 28.28 -11.13
N SER A 594 17.98 28.08 -10.12
CA SER A 594 18.32 28.18 -8.69
C SER A 594 17.77 26.94 -7.99
N VAL A 595 18.63 26.17 -7.33
CA VAL A 595 18.24 24.91 -6.70
C VAL A 595 18.73 24.86 -5.27
N TYR A 596 17.88 24.47 -4.34
CA TYR A 596 18.28 24.03 -3.01
C TYR A 596 18.22 22.51 -2.98
N ALA A 597 19.32 21.87 -2.60
CA ALA A 597 19.40 20.43 -2.42
C ALA A 597 19.87 20.14 -0.99
N SER A 598 19.17 19.27 -0.26
CA SER A 598 19.56 18.93 1.12
C SER A 598 19.05 17.56 1.55
N GLY A 599 19.88 16.79 2.26
CA GLY A 599 19.50 15.49 2.83
C GLY A 599 19.11 14.39 1.85
N ASN A 600 19.28 14.60 0.54
CA ASN A 600 18.98 13.58 -0.48
C ASN A 600 20.02 12.45 -0.44
N VAL A 601 19.60 11.24 -0.81
CA VAL A 601 20.44 10.05 -0.96
C VAL A 601 20.40 9.61 -2.42
N THR A 602 21.55 9.54 -3.08
CA THR A 602 21.67 9.08 -4.47
C THR A 602 23.05 8.45 -4.68
N PRO A 603 23.21 7.35 -5.44
CA PRO A 603 24.46 6.60 -5.35
C PRO A 603 25.50 7.19 -6.33
N ARG A 604 26.64 7.63 -5.82
CA ARG A 604 27.88 7.95 -6.56
C ARG A 604 29.11 7.39 -5.82
N THR A 605 30.27 7.42 -6.48
CA THR A 605 31.54 6.76 -6.11
C THR A 605 31.88 6.79 -4.60
N ARG A 606 31.82 5.63 -3.92
CA ARG A 606 32.54 5.12 -2.70
C ARG A 606 32.97 6.14 -1.60
N ILE A 607 32.91 5.90 -0.28
CA ILE A 607 32.84 4.71 0.61
C ILE A 607 32.52 5.30 2.02
N ALA A 608 31.86 4.69 3.01
CA ALA A 608 31.05 3.46 3.18
C ALA A 608 30.23 3.59 4.49
N GLY A 609 29.38 2.62 4.84
CA GLY A 609 28.54 2.64 6.05
C GLY A 609 27.07 2.92 5.74
N GLN A 610 26.16 2.16 6.35
CA GLN A 610 24.71 2.19 6.06
C GLN A 610 24.06 3.53 6.44
N PHE A 611 22.78 3.70 6.04
CA PHE A 611 21.89 4.74 6.57
C PHE A 611 22.17 5.01 8.05
N GLY A 612 22.54 6.25 8.39
CA GLY A 612 22.85 6.67 9.76
C GLY A 612 24.31 6.52 10.22
N SER A 613 25.24 6.01 9.41
CA SER A 613 26.68 6.18 9.72
C SER A 613 27.12 7.62 9.44
N THR A 614 28.07 8.14 10.22
CA THR A 614 28.63 9.50 10.07
C THR A 614 29.52 9.70 8.84
N VAL A 615 29.52 8.75 7.90
CA VAL A 615 29.93 9.05 6.53
C VAL A 615 28.78 9.78 5.86
N THR A 616 28.87 11.11 5.90
CA THR A 616 28.20 11.97 4.93
C THR A 616 28.50 11.42 3.55
N ASP A 617 27.47 10.97 2.83
CA ASP A 617 27.52 10.93 1.38
C ASP A 617 27.96 12.34 0.93
N PRO A 618 29.13 12.51 0.31
CA PRO A 618 29.68 13.83 0.04
C PRO A 618 28.85 14.63 -0.99
N PHE A 619 27.74 14.05 -1.47
CA PHE A 619 26.93 14.52 -2.57
C PHE A 619 25.45 14.77 -2.21
N THR A 620 25.10 14.98 -0.93
CA THR A 620 23.74 15.39 -0.49
C THR A 620 23.18 16.64 -1.20
N THR A 621 24.08 17.43 -1.83
CA THR A 621 23.81 18.66 -2.58
C THR A 621 24.21 18.59 -4.07
N ALA A 622 24.55 17.40 -4.61
CA ALA A 622 25.09 17.28 -5.95
C ALA A 622 24.05 16.89 -7.02
N GLY A 623 24.28 17.42 -8.22
CA GLY A 623 23.52 17.21 -9.45
C GLY A 623 24.45 17.43 -10.64
N GLY A 624 23.97 17.24 -11.86
CA GLY A 624 24.84 17.41 -13.04
C GLY A 624 24.12 17.36 -14.38
N PHE A 625 24.93 17.35 -15.44
CA PHE A 625 24.46 17.49 -16.82
C PHE A 625 24.25 16.12 -17.46
N ILE A 626 23.09 15.93 -18.09
CA ILE A 626 22.89 14.78 -18.98
C ILE A 626 23.68 14.98 -20.28
N THR A 627 23.95 13.87 -20.98
CA THR A 627 24.97 13.77 -22.04
C THR A 627 24.80 14.71 -23.24
N HIS A 628 23.62 15.30 -23.43
CA HIS A 628 23.29 16.18 -24.56
C HIS A 628 23.09 17.65 -24.17
N VAL A 629 23.57 18.05 -22.98
CA VAL A 629 23.45 19.43 -22.47
C VAL A 629 24.83 20.08 -22.43
N ASP A 630 24.98 21.19 -23.16
CA ASP A 630 26.20 22.00 -23.15
C ASP A 630 26.29 22.82 -21.85
N PRO A 631 27.25 22.56 -20.95
CA PRO A 631 27.40 23.30 -19.70
C PRO A 631 27.65 24.80 -19.88
N ALA A 632 28.15 25.23 -21.05
CA ALA A 632 28.36 26.65 -21.36
C ALA A 632 27.07 27.43 -21.67
N THR A 633 25.94 26.72 -21.86
CA THR A 633 24.62 27.33 -22.08
C THR A 633 23.79 27.46 -20.80
N VAL A 634 24.22 26.84 -19.70
CA VAL A 634 23.51 26.83 -18.41
C VAL A 634 24.02 27.95 -17.51
N CYS A 635 23.13 28.88 -17.13
CA CYS A 635 23.42 30.02 -16.27
C CYS A 635 22.68 29.92 -14.91
N GLY A 636 23.24 30.57 -13.89
CA GLY A 636 22.59 30.72 -12.58
C GLY A 636 21.55 31.84 -12.56
N LEU A 637 20.94 32.05 -11.40
CA LEU A 637 20.01 33.16 -11.14
C LEU A 637 20.53 34.05 -10.00
N THR A 638 20.27 35.35 -10.09
CA THR A 638 20.46 36.30 -8.98
C THR A 638 19.31 36.22 -7.97
N THR A 639 19.44 36.88 -6.82
CA THR A 639 18.35 37.03 -5.84
C THR A 639 17.13 37.79 -6.39
N ALA A 640 17.32 38.63 -7.42
CA ALA A 640 16.23 39.27 -8.16
C ALA A 640 15.61 38.35 -9.23
N GLY A 641 16.15 37.15 -9.43
CA GLY A 641 15.72 36.19 -10.45
C GLY A 641 16.18 36.49 -11.87
N SER A 642 17.10 37.45 -12.04
CA SER A 642 17.73 37.73 -13.33
C SER A 642 18.78 36.67 -13.65
N LEU A 643 18.96 36.40 -14.94
CA LEU A 643 19.98 35.47 -15.44
C LEU A 643 21.40 35.94 -15.10
N ASP A 644 22.20 35.07 -14.48
CA ASP A 644 23.62 35.29 -14.19
C ASP A 644 24.47 34.25 -14.91
N CYS A 645 24.92 34.62 -16.12
CA CYS A 645 25.82 33.80 -16.94
C CYS A 645 27.30 33.99 -16.62
N ALA A 646 27.68 34.77 -15.58
CA ALA A 646 29.05 34.68 -15.05
C ALA A 646 29.24 33.38 -14.26
N ARG A 647 28.13 32.82 -13.74
CA ARG A 647 28.03 31.50 -13.10
C ARG A 647 27.86 30.37 -14.11
N TYR A 648 28.90 30.11 -14.91
CA TYR A 648 28.98 28.90 -15.73
C TYR A 648 29.08 27.65 -14.84
N GLY A 649 28.36 26.58 -15.16
CA GLY A 649 28.63 25.23 -14.62
C GLY A 649 28.58 25.06 -13.09
N LEU A 650 27.37 25.10 -12.50
CA LEU A 650 27.07 24.65 -11.13
C LEU A 650 27.50 25.55 -9.94
N ALA A 651 27.20 26.86 -10.00
CA ALA A 651 27.00 27.66 -8.77
C ALA A 651 25.55 27.58 -8.21
N VAL A 652 24.74 26.66 -8.74
CA VAL A 652 23.27 26.65 -8.61
C VAL A 652 22.76 25.92 -7.36
N MET A 653 23.54 24.99 -6.79
CA MET A 653 23.16 24.15 -5.65
C MET A 653 23.87 24.55 -4.33
N GLN A 654 24.45 25.74 -4.27
CA GLN A 654 25.09 26.30 -3.06
C GLN A 654 24.13 27.13 -2.20
N ASN A 655 22.82 27.10 -2.47
CA ASN A 655 21.84 27.74 -1.60
C ASN A 655 21.91 27.09 -0.22
N VAL A 656 22.13 27.89 0.83
CA VAL A 656 22.21 27.44 2.23
C VAL A 656 20.84 27.32 2.91
N SER A 657 19.77 27.63 2.17
CA SER A 657 18.37 27.60 2.60
C SER A 657 17.47 27.26 1.41
N PRO A 658 16.23 26.78 1.64
CA PRO A 658 15.24 26.61 0.59
C PRO A 658 15.09 27.85 -0.31
N VAL A 659 14.93 27.60 -1.61
CA VAL A 659 14.71 28.64 -2.61
C VAL A 659 13.23 28.96 -2.75
N VAL A 660 12.91 30.23 -2.93
CA VAL A 660 11.58 30.74 -3.26
C VAL A 660 11.73 31.63 -4.49
N GLN A 661 10.83 31.51 -5.45
CA GLN A 661 10.85 32.39 -6.62
C GLN A 661 10.59 33.86 -6.21
N PRO A 662 11.18 34.87 -6.87
CA PRO A 662 10.94 36.28 -6.54
C PRO A 662 9.47 36.64 -6.59
N GLY A 663 8.92 37.17 -5.48
CA GLY A 663 7.50 37.46 -5.32
C GLY A 663 6.60 36.24 -5.07
N GLY A 664 7.17 35.05 -4.83
CA GLY A 664 6.45 33.87 -4.36
C GLY A 664 6.08 33.95 -2.87
N ALA A 665 5.05 33.20 -2.47
CA ALA A 665 4.51 33.23 -1.11
C ALA A 665 5.35 32.47 -0.06
N GLY A 666 6.42 31.76 -0.46
CA GLY A 666 7.25 30.95 0.42
C GLY A 666 7.57 29.57 -0.18
N THR A 667 8.01 28.65 0.67
CA THR A 667 7.99 27.21 0.38
C THR A 667 6.56 26.67 0.47
N SER A 668 6.24 25.61 -0.26
CA SER A 668 4.92 24.96 -0.19
C SER A 668 4.78 23.96 0.97
N PHE A 669 5.89 23.68 1.64
CA PHE A 669 6.05 22.72 2.72
C PHE A 669 6.48 23.38 4.03
N GLU A 670 6.08 22.73 5.13
CA GLU A 670 6.49 23.07 6.49
C GLU A 670 7.67 22.20 6.96
N PRO A 671 8.52 22.66 7.90
CA PRO A 671 9.67 21.89 8.38
C PRO A 671 9.35 20.49 8.92
N TRP A 672 8.17 20.31 9.54
CA TRP A 672 7.74 19.02 10.10
C TRP A 672 7.28 18.00 9.03
N GLN A 673 7.01 18.46 7.81
CA GLN A 673 6.67 17.60 6.67
C GLN A 673 7.92 16.99 6.03
N VAL A 674 9.11 17.51 6.36
CA VAL A 674 10.39 17.05 5.85
C VAL A 674 11.02 16.07 6.85
N THR A 675 11.41 14.90 6.36
CA THR A 675 12.07 13.84 7.13
C THR A 675 13.43 13.48 6.52
N THR A 676 14.23 12.69 7.24
CA THR A 676 15.43 12.08 6.67
C THR A 676 15.06 11.14 5.52
N ALA A 677 15.94 10.97 4.54
CA ALA A 677 15.67 10.11 3.37
C ALA A 677 15.35 8.65 3.75
N GLU A 678 15.92 8.15 4.86
CA GLU A 678 15.56 6.84 5.45
C GLU A 678 14.08 6.79 5.92
N ARG A 679 13.63 7.84 6.62
CA ARG A 679 12.26 7.96 7.15
C ARG A 679 11.24 8.24 6.06
N ALA A 680 11.64 9.00 5.05
CA ALA A 680 10.91 9.16 3.80
C ALA A 680 10.64 7.79 3.17
N MET A 681 11.69 6.99 2.97
CA MET A 681 11.57 5.67 2.36
C MET A 681 10.67 4.72 3.17
N LEU A 682 10.78 4.71 4.50
CA LEU A 682 9.86 3.96 5.36
C LEU A 682 8.40 4.40 5.19
N GLY A 683 8.15 5.71 5.12
CA GLY A 683 6.81 6.27 4.89
C GLY A 683 6.24 5.88 3.53
N VAL A 684 6.99 6.15 2.45
CA VAL A 684 6.59 5.85 1.08
C VAL A 684 6.26 4.37 0.91
N LEU A 685 7.10 3.47 1.44
CA LEU A 685 6.88 2.02 1.36
C LEU A 685 5.80 1.48 2.30
N ALA A 686 5.26 2.30 3.20
CA ALA A 686 4.08 1.95 4.00
C ALA A 686 2.79 2.43 3.31
N TYR A 687 2.75 3.71 2.93
CA TYR A 687 1.50 4.42 2.64
C TYR A 687 1.29 4.73 1.16
N ALA A 688 2.33 4.93 0.34
CA ALA A 688 2.13 5.46 -1.01
C ALA A 688 1.31 4.55 -1.94
N GLY A 689 0.53 5.13 -2.84
CA GLY A 689 -0.39 4.45 -3.75
C GLY A 689 -1.80 4.31 -3.18
N ALA A 690 -2.68 3.65 -3.92
CA ALA A 690 -4.06 3.40 -3.53
C ALA A 690 -4.15 2.34 -2.41
N ASP A 691 -3.91 2.77 -1.18
CA ASP A 691 -3.73 1.91 -0.01
C ASP A 691 -5.00 1.72 0.85
N LEU A 692 -6.08 2.49 0.62
CA LEU A 692 -7.32 2.47 1.41
C LEU A 692 -8.58 2.29 0.53
N CYS A 693 -9.63 1.76 1.16
CA CYS A 693 -11.01 1.65 0.66
C CYS A 693 -12.00 1.74 1.83
N LEU A 694 -13.29 1.51 1.57
CA LEU A 694 -14.40 1.71 2.52
C LEU A 694 -14.18 1.05 3.89
N ASN A 695 -13.55 -0.13 3.88
CA ASN A 695 -13.32 -0.97 5.06
C ASN A 695 -11.85 -0.97 5.51
N GLY A 696 -11.06 0.04 5.12
CA GLY A 696 -9.67 0.23 5.53
C GLY A 696 -8.64 -0.21 4.47
N PRO A 697 -7.52 -0.85 4.86
CA PRO A 697 -6.43 -1.18 3.93
C PRO A 697 -6.84 -1.99 2.69
N CYS A 698 -6.46 -1.50 1.52
CA CYS A 698 -6.87 -2.00 0.19
C CYS A 698 -5.72 -1.97 -0.85
N ARG A 699 -4.45 -2.03 -0.41
CA ARG A 699 -3.31 -2.17 -1.32
C ARG A 699 -3.43 -3.46 -2.13
N ASP A 700 -3.45 -3.35 -3.47
CA ASP A 700 -3.60 -4.51 -4.35
C ASP A 700 -2.27 -5.25 -4.63
N ASN A 701 -2.35 -6.39 -5.31
CA ASN A 701 -1.20 -7.25 -5.62
C ASN A 701 -0.08 -6.55 -6.42
N VAL A 702 -0.42 -5.63 -7.32
CA VAL A 702 0.54 -4.94 -8.19
C VAL A 702 1.32 -3.92 -7.35
N ASP A 703 0.62 -3.08 -6.60
CA ASP A 703 1.23 -2.12 -5.68
C ASP A 703 2.08 -2.81 -4.60
N ALA A 704 1.57 -3.92 -4.03
CA ALA A 704 2.30 -4.71 -3.05
C ALA A 704 3.58 -5.34 -3.64
N MET A 705 3.52 -5.84 -4.88
CA MET A 705 4.68 -6.43 -5.56
C MET A 705 5.80 -5.40 -5.74
N TYR A 706 5.47 -4.19 -6.22
CA TYR A 706 6.47 -3.15 -6.45
C TYR A 706 7.02 -2.54 -5.16
N VAL A 707 6.16 -2.32 -4.15
CA VAL A 707 6.63 -1.92 -2.81
C VAL A 707 7.59 -2.96 -2.22
N GLU A 708 7.34 -4.26 -2.42
CA GLU A 708 8.23 -5.31 -1.90
C GLU A 708 9.51 -5.50 -2.74
N ASP A 709 9.51 -5.23 -4.06
CA ASP A 709 10.74 -5.13 -4.85
C ASP A 709 11.63 -4.01 -4.29
N VAL A 710 11.10 -2.81 -4.05
CA VAL A 710 11.90 -1.72 -3.45
C VAL A 710 12.41 -2.08 -2.05
N ARG A 711 11.66 -2.85 -1.24
CA ARG A 711 12.08 -3.28 0.12
C ARG A 711 13.18 -4.35 0.12
N THR A 712 13.16 -5.24 -0.87
CA THR A 712 14.08 -6.38 -0.95
C THR A 712 15.29 -6.08 -1.83
N CYS A 713 15.05 -5.39 -2.95
CA CYS A 713 15.88 -5.31 -4.14
C CYS A 713 16.19 -6.66 -4.82
N ASP A 714 15.44 -7.71 -4.47
CA ASP A 714 15.75 -9.11 -4.81
C ASP A 714 14.85 -9.67 -5.92
N ALA A 715 13.84 -8.91 -6.39
CA ALA A 715 12.87 -9.40 -7.39
C ALA A 715 13.44 -9.37 -8.82
N THR A 716 13.04 -10.35 -9.63
CA THR A 716 13.35 -10.48 -11.07
C THR A 716 12.15 -11.07 -11.81
N PRO A 717 11.99 -10.82 -13.13
CA PRO A 717 13.02 -10.39 -14.07
C PRO A 717 12.84 -8.97 -14.62
N TYR A 718 13.84 -8.12 -14.33
CA TYR A 718 14.39 -7.11 -15.24
C TYR A 718 13.40 -6.40 -16.19
N LEU A 719 12.70 -5.37 -15.70
CA LEU A 719 11.80 -4.50 -16.48
C LEU A 719 12.44 -3.81 -17.73
N PHE A 720 13.74 -4.04 -17.95
CA PHE A 720 14.51 -3.49 -19.06
C PHE A 720 15.39 -4.48 -19.82
N ALA A 721 15.49 -5.76 -19.41
CA ALA A 721 16.37 -6.71 -20.10
C ALA A 721 15.98 -6.82 -21.59
N SER A 722 16.97 -7.06 -22.45
CA SER A 722 16.77 -7.12 -23.90
C SER A 722 15.84 -8.26 -24.35
N ASN A 723 15.67 -9.26 -23.49
CA ASN A 723 14.77 -10.40 -23.67
C ASN A 723 13.54 -10.36 -22.74
N TRP A 724 13.31 -9.29 -21.97
CA TRP A 724 12.10 -9.19 -21.15
C TRP A 724 10.90 -8.89 -22.05
N PRO A 725 9.83 -9.71 -22.06
CA PRO A 725 8.70 -9.53 -22.96
C PRO A 725 7.88 -8.27 -22.71
N SER A 726 8.05 -7.61 -21.55
CA SER A 726 7.17 -6.52 -21.09
C SER A 726 5.70 -6.95 -21.06
N SER A 727 5.40 -8.21 -20.75
CA SER A 727 4.01 -8.64 -20.68
C SER A 727 3.35 -8.13 -19.39
N LEU A 728 2.06 -7.81 -19.48
CA LEU A 728 1.27 -7.41 -18.31
C LEU A 728 1.33 -8.46 -17.18
N ALA A 729 1.39 -9.74 -17.53
CA ALA A 729 1.46 -10.83 -16.54
C ALA A 729 2.78 -10.80 -15.74
N GLU A 730 3.90 -10.50 -16.40
CA GLU A 730 5.21 -10.33 -15.74
C GLU A 730 5.30 -9.02 -14.96
N ALA A 731 4.54 -8.00 -15.36
CA ALA A 731 4.38 -6.75 -14.62
C ALA A 731 3.43 -6.85 -13.40
N GLY A 732 3.06 -8.06 -12.98
CA GLY A 732 2.21 -8.33 -11.82
C GLY A 732 0.72 -8.55 -12.13
N GLY A 733 0.32 -8.39 -13.39
CA GLY A 733 -1.07 -8.49 -13.84
C GLY A 733 -1.89 -7.24 -13.52
N TRP A 734 -3.22 -7.38 -13.60
CA TRP A 734 -4.15 -6.35 -13.13
C TRP A 734 -4.34 -6.40 -11.60
N ALA A 735 -4.99 -5.38 -11.02
CA ALA A 735 -5.43 -5.43 -9.63
C ALA A 735 -6.43 -6.58 -9.38
N ARG A 736 -6.18 -7.33 -8.30
CA ARG A 736 -7.07 -8.32 -7.70
C ARG A 736 -7.91 -7.62 -6.63
N LEU A 737 -8.95 -6.94 -7.08
CA LEU A 737 -9.89 -6.21 -6.25
C LEU A 737 -11.00 -7.17 -5.79
N THR A 738 -11.19 -7.30 -4.48
CA THR A 738 -12.25 -8.13 -3.90
C THR A 738 -13.44 -7.25 -3.58
N ALA A 739 -14.48 -7.32 -4.41
CA ALA A 739 -15.71 -6.56 -4.18
C ALA A 739 -16.43 -7.02 -2.91
N GLN A 740 -16.84 -6.06 -2.09
CA GLN A 740 -17.71 -6.24 -0.94
C GLN A 740 -19.03 -5.51 -1.22
N ALA A 741 -20.03 -5.68 -0.36
CA ALA A 741 -21.26 -4.90 -0.49
C ALA A 741 -21.01 -3.42 -0.17
N ALA A 742 -21.63 -2.51 -0.92
CA ALA A 742 -21.80 -1.13 -0.48
C ALA A 742 -22.56 -1.10 0.86
N LEU A 743 -22.31 -0.08 1.66
CA LEU A 743 -23.06 0.15 2.88
C LEU A 743 -24.42 0.80 2.53
N PRO A 744 -25.49 0.54 3.31
CA PRO A 744 -26.75 1.25 3.14
C PRO A 744 -26.58 2.76 3.33
N ASP A 745 -27.23 3.50 2.44
CA ASP A 745 -27.31 4.96 2.36
C ASP A 745 -28.76 5.21 1.85
N SER A 746 -29.60 5.76 2.73
CA SER A 746 -31.06 5.77 2.55
C SER A 746 -31.60 6.99 1.80
N ASP A 747 -30.90 8.12 1.81
CA ASP A 747 -31.27 9.33 1.06
C ASP A 747 -30.43 9.53 -0.22
N ASN A 748 -29.35 8.76 -0.38
CA ASN A 748 -28.44 8.69 -1.52
C ASN A 748 -27.46 9.85 -1.65
N ASP A 749 -27.17 10.57 -0.56
CA ASP A 749 -26.22 11.67 -0.59
C ASP A 749 -24.74 11.24 -0.63
N GLY A 750 -24.48 9.93 -0.56
CA GLY A 750 -23.15 9.32 -0.68
C GLY A 750 -22.47 9.06 0.66
N MET A 751 -23.10 9.42 1.79
CA MET A 751 -22.67 9.01 3.12
C MET A 751 -23.48 7.79 3.58
N PRO A 752 -22.85 6.74 4.15
CA PRO A 752 -23.59 5.62 4.69
C PRO A 752 -24.33 5.99 5.98
N ASP A 753 -25.56 5.49 6.09
CA ASP A 753 -26.41 5.48 7.28
C ASP A 753 -25.64 5.24 8.60
N SER A 754 -24.71 4.28 8.57
CA SER A 754 -23.92 3.84 9.71
C SER A 754 -22.77 4.77 10.07
N TRP A 755 -22.30 5.57 9.11
CA TRP A 755 -21.35 6.65 9.36
C TRP A 755 -22.08 7.80 10.06
N GLU A 756 -23.16 8.30 9.47
CA GLU A 756 -23.91 9.47 9.94
C GLU A 756 -24.52 9.29 11.33
N ARG A 757 -25.04 8.09 11.65
CA ARG A 757 -25.59 7.81 13.00
C ARG A 757 -24.56 7.92 14.14
N ARG A 758 -23.27 8.13 13.83
CA ARG A 758 -22.21 8.39 14.82
C ARG A 758 -22.03 9.87 15.13
N PHE A 759 -22.45 10.76 14.23
CA PHE A 759 -22.26 12.20 14.35
C PHE A 759 -23.59 12.89 14.65
N LYS A 760 -23.51 14.05 15.31
CA LYS A 760 -24.70 14.77 15.80
C LYS A 760 -25.32 15.68 14.72
N ASN A 761 -24.55 15.98 13.69
CA ASN A 761 -24.78 17.05 12.72
C ASN A 761 -25.23 16.55 11.33
N THR A 762 -25.29 15.24 11.16
CA THR A 762 -25.66 14.48 9.96
C THR A 762 -26.99 13.75 10.20
N ASN A 763 -27.73 13.38 9.15
CA ASN A 763 -29.03 12.70 9.31
C ASN A 763 -29.36 11.74 8.14
N PRO A 764 -29.41 10.41 8.37
CA PRO A 764 -29.44 9.36 7.34
C PRO A 764 -30.79 9.19 6.63
N LEU A 765 -31.57 10.25 6.54
CA LEU A 765 -32.89 10.35 5.91
C LEU A 765 -33.09 11.74 5.24
N VAL A 766 -32.06 12.57 5.20
CA VAL A 766 -32.05 13.94 4.70
C VAL A 766 -30.69 14.18 4.07
N TRP A 767 -30.68 14.30 2.74
CA TRP A 767 -29.51 14.70 1.96
C TRP A 767 -28.86 15.96 2.57
N ASP A 768 -27.76 15.77 3.29
CA ASP A 768 -27.03 16.83 4.00
C ASP A 768 -25.52 16.78 3.79
N ALA A 769 -25.04 16.00 2.81
CA ALA A 769 -23.68 15.96 2.28
C ALA A 769 -22.97 17.33 2.12
N ASN A 770 -23.68 18.43 1.82
CA ASN A 770 -23.12 19.77 1.67
C ASN A 770 -23.16 20.63 2.95
N ASP A 771 -23.89 20.21 4.00
CA ASP A 771 -24.01 20.96 5.26
C ASP A 771 -22.68 20.98 6.03
N ASP A 772 -22.48 22.04 6.82
CA ASP A 772 -21.39 22.26 7.78
C ASP A 772 -22.02 22.81 9.08
N LYS A 773 -22.73 21.95 9.84
CA LYS A 773 -23.59 22.39 10.96
C LYS A 773 -22.82 22.72 12.25
N ASP A 774 -21.61 22.21 12.44
CA ASP A 774 -20.68 22.67 13.48
C ASP A 774 -19.88 23.91 13.02
N GLY A 775 -19.78 24.13 11.72
CA GLY A 775 -19.19 25.35 11.17
C GLY A 775 -17.67 25.32 11.20
N ASP A 776 -17.04 24.18 10.92
CA ASP A 776 -15.59 24.01 10.92
C ASP A 776 -14.94 24.38 9.56
N GLY A 777 -15.74 24.36 8.48
CA GLY A 777 -15.32 24.68 7.11
C GLY A 777 -15.23 23.47 6.16
N TYR A 778 -15.44 22.25 6.65
CA TYR A 778 -15.66 21.04 5.86
C TYR A 778 -17.15 20.71 5.77
N PRO A 779 -17.70 20.41 4.58
CA PRO A 779 -19.03 19.81 4.48
C PRO A 779 -19.00 18.34 4.94
N ASN A 780 -20.12 17.82 5.43
CA ASN A 780 -20.28 16.44 5.91
C ASN A 780 -19.66 15.38 4.95
N ILE A 781 -19.81 15.55 3.63
CA ILE A 781 -19.21 14.63 2.64
C ILE A 781 -17.68 14.64 2.66
N GLU A 782 -17.03 15.80 2.84
CA GLU A 782 -15.56 15.87 2.92
C GLU A 782 -15.04 15.34 4.27
N GLU A 783 -15.80 15.47 5.36
CA GLU A 783 -15.50 14.76 6.62
C GLU A 783 -15.55 13.24 6.43
N TYR A 784 -16.61 12.72 5.81
CA TYR A 784 -16.73 11.30 5.49
C TYR A 784 -15.54 10.81 4.67
N LEU A 785 -15.23 11.50 3.57
CA LEU A 785 -14.11 11.17 2.69
C LEU A 785 -12.74 11.25 3.38
N SER A 786 -12.57 12.17 4.33
CA SER A 786 -11.36 12.31 5.15
C SER A 786 -11.25 11.18 6.19
N SER A 787 -12.36 10.77 6.80
CA SER A 787 -12.41 9.66 7.76
C SER A 787 -12.06 8.31 7.10
N LEU A 788 -12.49 8.09 5.85
CA LEU A 788 -12.11 6.91 5.08
C LEU A 788 -10.63 6.90 4.68
N ALA A 789 -10.07 8.07 4.35
CA ALA A 789 -8.65 8.25 4.10
C ALA A 789 -7.78 8.19 5.39
N GLN A 790 -8.42 8.07 6.56
CA GLN A 790 -7.79 8.14 7.89
C GLN A 790 -6.99 9.43 8.09
N ASP A 791 -7.44 10.53 7.50
CA ASP A 791 -6.74 11.81 7.57
C ASP A 791 -6.69 12.36 9.01
N ASP A 792 -7.62 11.98 9.88
CA ASP A 792 -7.65 12.27 11.32
C ASP A 792 -6.53 11.54 12.08
N VAL A 793 -6.35 10.25 11.82
CA VAL A 793 -5.28 9.43 12.42
C VAL A 793 -3.91 9.79 11.82
N ARG A 794 -3.88 10.19 10.54
CA ARG A 794 -2.67 10.60 9.83
C ARG A 794 -2.29 12.07 10.09
N TYR A 795 -3.21 12.93 10.56
CA TYR A 795 -3.05 14.39 10.59
C TYR A 795 -1.74 14.89 11.19
N SER A 796 -1.32 14.32 12.32
CA SER A 796 -0.06 14.68 12.96
C SER A 796 0.69 13.43 13.44
N GLY A 797 1.92 13.27 12.95
CA GLY A 797 2.83 12.21 13.37
C GLY A 797 2.95 10.98 12.46
N PHE A 798 2.17 10.82 11.37
CA PHE A 798 2.43 9.73 10.42
C PHE A 798 3.71 9.93 9.60
N ILE A 799 3.99 11.20 9.24
CA ILE A 799 5.24 11.62 8.61
C ILE A 799 6.40 11.29 9.55
N GLY A 800 7.25 10.35 9.14
CA GLY A 800 8.44 9.93 9.87
C GLY A 800 8.25 8.89 10.99
N SER A 801 7.02 8.47 11.31
CA SER A 801 6.78 7.39 12.29
C SER A 801 6.71 6.00 11.69
N ALA A 802 6.59 5.89 10.37
CA ALA A 802 6.59 4.62 9.66
C ALA A 802 7.78 3.72 10.07
N THR A 803 7.50 2.42 10.14
CA THR A 803 8.48 1.38 10.49
C THR A 803 8.41 0.25 9.48
N GLY A 804 9.48 -0.52 9.35
CA GLY A 804 9.57 -1.61 8.39
C GLY A 804 11.01 -1.99 8.09
N ARG A 805 11.18 -2.92 7.14
CA ARG A 805 12.48 -3.25 6.56
C ARG A 805 12.77 -2.29 5.41
N LEU A 806 13.96 -1.69 5.43
CA LEU A 806 14.55 -1.03 4.27
C LEU A 806 15.45 -2.01 3.51
N PRO A 807 15.67 -1.79 2.21
CA PRO A 807 16.67 -2.55 1.46
C PRO A 807 18.07 -2.25 1.98
N ALA A 808 19.03 -3.10 1.61
CA ALA A 808 20.43 -2.73 1.72
C ALA A 808 20.69 -1.43 0.93
N TYR A 809 21.57 -0.56 1.43
CA TYR A 809 21.94 0.67 0.72
C TYR A 809 22.40 0.35 -0.70
N ASN A 810 21.88 1.10 -1.69
CA ASN A 810 22.08 0.83 -3.13
C ASN A 810 21.79 -0.64 -3.52
N CYS A 811 20.81 -1.27 -2.87
CA CYS A 811 20.46 -2.69 -3.07
C CYS A 811 21.64 -3.67 -2.84
N GLY A 812 22.61 -3.29 -2.01
CA GLY A 812 23.86 -4.06 -1.82
C GLY A 812 24.78 -4.08 -3.05
N ARG A 813 24.44 -3.34 -4.13
CA ARG A 813 25.16 -3.35 -5.40
C ARG A 813 26.46 -2.54 -5.27
N PRO A 814 27.57 -2.96 -5.92
CA PRO A 814 28.84 -2.27 -5.82
C PRO A 814 28.74 -0.79 -6.19
N MET A 815 29.36 0.06 -5.36
CA MET A 815 29.74 1.39 -5.81
C MET A 815 31.03 1.26 -6.63
N TYR A 816 30.92 1.63 -7.91
CA TYR A 816 32.05 1.92 -8.78
C TYR A 816 32.48 3.36 -8.52
#